data_AF-A0A6P6NJ71-F1
#
_entry.id   AF-A0A6P6NJ71-F1
#
_cell.length_a   1.000
_cell.length_b   1.000
_cell.length_c   1.000
_cell.angle_alpha   90.00
_cell.angle_beta   90.00
_cell.angle_gamma   90.00
#
_symmetry.space_group_name_H-M   'P 1'
#
loop_
_entity.id
_entity.type
_entity.pdbx_description
1 polymer ?
#
loop_
_entity_poly.entity_id
_entity_poly.type
_entity_poly.pdbx_seq_one_letter_code
_entity_poly.pdbx_strand_id
1 'polypeptide(L)'
;MNAPQFDDKYELFPCNIVMASSTEKPRISGAEEKQTVKARLLSSQMLLVDALYHLSPLLDCVISAGLLSRENCYEIEAERTPPNKVRKLLEIIDAQMDESGASSFMECLRKCKKHYPRLRTWLTSEEDHFQPTGITQGPTGNTVSAFSRLLNVIVCQPSPFSCLHAERQLQVQFNVLCSRLGCSVLPVSFDLFSRAILTQLELEKIQAILIPTQQAQTLLSICLKKGEKACKSFYTALKNEDEQLAEELNVKCLVEDLDKKPESSIVPIAVEETRGHLMAFPLSGGLQQVMTRLGLTVGDEIRFNVCEVGVAVGLPRRTVREYFLEGVGIEDSAQLEALVSLYIEKTKDAERLLSRVAELSPRWVQLSERGCLLLRLLQKAETLLRSGIHSHRHGWDHLHDQDQLRSWDHLCPEDCTDQRTVWAIFSFLVWDCMAEVLEEPEAKPSGGILGMIEQLSASGRVEAALLQEVEQCWTEGDAESLLQSVRVLAQVLRDLHPLQEGLQLSSSVEGLFSCRPSRLHRVTSFQGVSARVIRRALSSMVPSSSDQDTTPLARQHMEACVRIARLLDVVQPKRTTVDFSNAPTATVIQHVQSVLSNPAFNSEAFDAGVRHRLLSVLEFNPAQLGLGSLMQLHQETLSEFQTYLQLGEHHNFQFILESVRILGTAKLFSVSRVHGPVAIDNGVEEVIRFITSEPTSFLVRLHCLCYEEGRGRFKVCTPRCACMYLLKAEGLRDMQWCGGNVLAEMDGKVWVREGESNGWDELQTLAQRHSAQLKDEGCCFKVKTSGLECEVKFIYRSGRLWATPHRDCEVD
;
A
#
# COMPACT_ATOMS: atom_id res chain seq x y z
N MET A 1 9.03 -42.84 -59.23
CA MET A 1 8.79 -41.88 -60.33
C MET A 1 8.68 -40.50 -59.71
N ASN A 2 9.57 -39.53 -59.89
CA ASN A 2 10.80 -39.42 -60.67
C ASN A 2 11.84 -38.59 -59.89
N ALA A 3 13.10 -39.00 -60.04
CA ALA A 3 14.33 -38.28 -59.70
C ALA A 3 14.64 -37.20 -60.78
N PRO A 4 15.86 -36.59 -60.93
CA PRO A 4 17.12 -36.75 -60.17
C PRO A 4 18.05 -35.51 -59.95
N GLN A 5 19.08 -35.73 -59.09
CA GLN A 5 20.52 -35.32 -59.12
C GLN A 5 20.95 -33.82 -59.27
N PHE A 6 22.09 -33.31 -58.75
CA PHE A 6 23.49 -33.80 -58.68
C PHE A 6 24.37 -33.01 -57.64
N ASP A 7 25.35 -33.72 -57.06
CA ASP A 7 26.74 -33.40 -56.57
C ASP A 7 27.21 -32.32 -55.56
N ASP A 8 28.21 -32.80 -54.80
CA ASP A 8 29.49 -32.23 -54.32
C ASP A 8 29.64 -31.52 -52.93
N LYS A 9 30.30 -32.28 -52.02
CA LYS A 9 31.65 -32.06 -51.41
C LYS A 9 31.87 -31.61 -49.94
N TYR A 10 32.57 -32.54 -49.25
CA TYR A 10 33.84 -32.43 -48.45
C TYR A 10 33.87 -32.48 -46.89
N GLU A 11 34.66 -33.49 -46.45
CA GLU A 11 35.55 -33.67 -45.27
C GLU A 11 34.94 -33.80 -43.84
N LEU A 12 34.94 -34.94 -43.11
CA LEU A 12 36.00 -35.87 -42.60
C LEU A 12 36.98 -35.16 -41.64
N PHE A 13 37.36 -35.59 -40.42
CA PHE A 13 37.50 -36.92 -39.77
C PHE A 13 37.94 -36.67 -38.27
N PRO A 14 38.38 -37.64 -37.42
CA PRO A 14 37.60 -38.38 -36.42
C PRO A 14 38.13 -38.28 -34.96
N CYS A 15 37.45 -38.94 -34.02
CA CYS A 15 37.97 -39.32 -32.71
C CYS A 15 37.95 -40.84 -32.57
N ASN A 16 39.02 -41.44 -31.99
CA ASN A 16 38.90 -42.67 -31.20
C ASN A 16 40.20 -43.11 -30.48
N ILE A 17 39.98 -43.75 -29.30
CA ILE A 17 40.77 -44.79 -28.60
C ILE A 17 41.88 -44.33 -27.62
N VAL A 18 42.16 -44.93 -26.43
CA VAL A 18 41.57 -45.86 -25.43
C VAL A 18 42.58 -45.95 -24.23
N MET A 19 42.07 -46.13 -22.99
CA MET A 19 42.62 -46.76 -21.74
C MET A 19 43.93 -46.34 -20.99
N ALA A 20 43.73 -46.21 -19.66
CA ALA A 20 44.43 -46.85 -18.51
C ALA A 20 45.39 -46.06 -17.57
N SER A 21 45.10 -46.25 -16.27
CA SER A 21 45.99 -46.40 -15.10
C SER A 21 46.17 -45.26 -14.09
N SER A 22 46.65 -45.66 -12.92
CA SER A 22 46.35 -45.21 -11.55
C SER A 22 47.44 -44.34 -10.90
N THR A 23 47.17 -43.82 -9.68
CA THR A 23 48.07 -43.20 -8.66
C THR A 23 48.61 -41.80 -9.04
N GLU A 24 48.68 -40.74 -8.21
CA GLU A 24 48.93 -40.53 -6.78
C GLU A 24 48.27 -39.20 -6.29
N LYS A 25 48.11 -39.05 -4.96
CA LYS A 25 47.87 -37.75 -4.29
C LYS A 25 49.16 -36.91 -4.26
N PRO A 26 49.05 -35.56 -4.30
CA PRO A 26 49.72 -34.77 -3.26
C PRO A 26 48.83 -33.71 -2.61
N ARG A 27 49.34 -33.22 -1.49
CA ARG A 27 48.70 -32.46 -0.42
C ARG A 27 48.63 -30.95 -0.69
N ILE A 28 47.65 -30.36 -0.01
CA ILE A 28 47.37 -28.96 0.34
C ILE A 28 48.60 -28.05 0.51
N SER A 29 48.51 -26.82 -0.01
CA SER A 29 48.98 -25.60 0.68
C SER A 29 48.03 -24.46 0.35
N GLY A 30 47.30 -23.96 1.36
CA GLY A 30 46.43 -22.80 1.26
C GLY A 30 47.22 -21.49 1.29
N ALA A 31 46.75 -20.53 0.51
CA ALA A 31 47.03 -19.11 0.68
C ALA A 31 45.66 -18.42 0.82
N GLU A 32 45.43 -17.77 1.95
CA GLU A 32 44.29 -16.85 2.13
C GLU A 32 44.55 -15.62 1.23
N GLU A 33 43.89 -15.57 0.07
CA GLU A 33 43.86 -14.37 -0.76
C GLU A 33 43.06 -13.28 -0.02
N LYS A 34 43.75 -12.22 0.43
CA LYS A 34 43.11 -10.99 0.89
C LYS A 34 42.29 -10.40 -0.24
N GLN A 35 40.97 -10.32 -0.06
CA GLN A 35 40.07 -9.71 -1.03
C GLN A 35 40.45 -8.24 -1.25
N THR A 36 40.72 -7.87 -2.50
CA THR A 36 41.15 -6.51 -2.83
C THR A 36 39.97 -5.53 -2.77
N VAL A 37 40.26 -4.24 -2.60
CA VAL A 37 39.21 -3.22 -2.43
C VAL A 37 38.38 -3.08 -3.70
N LYS A 38 39.04 -3.17 -4.87
CA LYS A 38 38.36 -3.18 -6.16
C LYS A 38 37.42 -4.38 -6.30
N ALA A 39 37.87 -5.58 -5.91
CA ALA A 39 37.04 -6.79 -5.96
C ALA A 39 35.81 -6.69 -5.06
N ARG A 40 35.90 -5.98 -3.92
CA ARG A 40 34.78 -5.71 -3.03
C ARG A 40 33.76 -4.72 -3.61
N LEU A 41 34.23 -3.65 -4.26
CA LEU A 41 33.35 -2.70 -4.94
C LEU A 41 32.53 -3.39 -6.03
N LEU A 42 33.17 -4.22 -6.85
CA LEU A 42 32.53 -4.90 -7.96
C LEU A 42 31.62 -6.05 -7.50
N SER A 43 32.00 -6.81 -6.47
CA SER A 43 31.12 -7.83 -5.88
C SER A 43 29.91 -7.25 -5.17
N SER A 44 29.97 -5.97 -4.78
CA SER A 44 28.87 -5.22 -4.18
C SER A 44 28.11 -4.36 -5.20
N GLN A 45 28.28 -4.59 -6.52
CA GLN A 45 27.67 -3.76 -7.57
C GLN A 45 26.16 -3.62 -7.41
N MET A 46 25.42 -4.71 -7.17
CA MET A 46 23.96 -4.64 -6.99
C MET A 46 23.56 -3.78 -5.79
N LEU A 47 24.30 -3.89 -4.68
CA LEU A 47 24.10 -3.08 -3.48
C LEU A 47 24.42 -1.61 -3.77
N LEU A 48 25.54 -1.32 -4.44
CA LEU A 48 25.96 0.04 -4.75
C LEU A 48 25.01 0.71 -5.75
N VAL A 49 24.52 -0.01 -6.76
CA VAL A 49 23.55 0.49 -7.74
C VAL A 49 22.20 0.82 -7.10
N ASP A 50 21.77 0.03 -6.11
CA ASP A 50 20.54 0.30 -5.35
C ASP A 50 20.73 1.41 -4.30
N ALA A 51 21.91 1.51 -3.71
CA ALA A 51 22.17 2.43 -2.59
C ALA A 51 22.70 3.80 -3.00
N LEU A 52 23.32 3.95 -4.17
CA LEU A 52 23.86 5.22 -4.67
C LEU A 52 22.82 5.91 -5.58
N TYR A 53 21.67 6.28 -5.03
CA TYR A 53 20.60 6.94 -5.77
C TYR A 53 20.88 8.41 -6.11
N HIS A 54 21.81 9.05 -5.39
CA HIS A 54 22.25 10.43 -5.62
C HIS A 54 23.78 10.51 -5.75
N LEU A 55 24.30 10.53 -6.99
CA LEU A 55 25.75 10.48 -7.27
C LEU A 55 26.48 11.81 -7.08
N SER A 56 25.81 12.95 -7.17
CA SER A 56 26.46 14.28 -7.23
C SER A 56 27.51 14.52 -6.12
N PRO A 57 27.23 14.24 -4.83
CA PRO A 57 28.17 14.47 -3.74
C PRO A 57 29.38 13.51 -3.79
N LEU A 58 29.17 12.31 -4.33
CA LEU A 58 30.24 11.34 -4.52
C LEU A 58 31.11 11.74 -5.71
N LEU A 59 30.52 12.16 -6.83
CA LEU A 59 31.26 12.61 -8.01
C LEU A 59 32.12 13.84 -7.67
N ASP A 60 31.58 14.83 -6.94
CA ASP A 60 32.36 15.98 -6.49
C ASP A 60 33.56 15.55 -5.62
N CYS A 61 33.37 14.57 -4.74
CA CYS A 61 34.42 14.05 -3.88
C CYS A 61 35.48 13.26 -4.67
N VAL A 62 35.06 12.48 -5.67
CA VAL A 62 35.91 11.62 -6.50
C VAL A 62 36.69 12.44 -7.54
N ILE A 63 36.09 13.51 -8.09
CA ILE A 63 36.75 14.49 -8.95
C ILE A 63 37.80 15.27 -8.16
N SER A 64 37.45 15.73 -6.95
CA SER A 64 38.38 16.45 -6.06
C SER A 64 39.57 15.58 -5.63
N ALA A 65 39.38 14.26 -5.54
CA ALA A 65 40.43 13.28 -5.30
C ALA A 65 41.26 12.93 -6.54
N GLY A 66 40.92 13.48 -7.71
CA GLY A 66 41.63 13.23 -8.98
C GLY A 66 41.40 11.83 -9.55
N LEU A 67 40.36 11.13 -9.11
CA LEU A 67 40.11 9.72 -9.48
C LEU A 67 39.33 9.59 -10.80
N LEU A 68 38.60 10.62 -11.22
CA LEU A 68 37.89 10.65 -12.50
C LEU A 68 38.36 11.84 -13.34
N SER A 69 38.54 11.60 -14.64
CA SER A 69 38.75 12.67 -15.62
C SER A 69 37.44 13.42 -15.90
N ARG A 70 37.56 14.59 -16.51
CA ARG A 70 36.39 15.38 -16.94
C ARG A 70 35.57 14.65 -18.02
N GLU A 71 36.22 13.81 -18.83
CA GLU A 71 35.58 12.99 -19.86
C GLU A 71 34.74 11.86 -19.22
N ASN A 72 35.27 11.19 -18.19
CA ASN A 72 34.52 10.19 -17.42
C ASN A 72 33.25 10.77 -16.79
N CYS A 73 33.29 12.03 -16.35
CA CYS A 73 32.13 12.70 -15.76
C CYS A 73 31.04 12.96 -16.80
N TYR A 74 31.41 13.41 -18.00
CA TYR A 74 30.44 13.55 -19.09
C TYR A 74 29.82 12.22 -19.51
N GLU A 75 30.58 11.12 -19.49
CA GLU A 75 30.06 9.78 -19.75
C GLU A 75 29.05 9.32 -18.69
N ILE A 76 29.33 9.59 -17.41
CA ILE A 76 28.41 9.26 -16.31
C ILE A 76 27.17 10.16 -16.36
N GLU A 77 27.33 11.45 -16.62
CA GLU A 77 26.22 12.41 -16.70
C GLU A 77 25.31 12.19 -17.91
N ALA A 78 25.84 11.61 -19.01
CA ALA A 78 25.08 11.26 -20.20
C ALA A 78 24.06 10.13 -19.97
N GLU A 79 24.23 9.32 -18.90
CA GLU A 79 23.29 8.26 -18.55
C GLU A 79 21.99 8.82 -17.96
N ARG A 80 20.84 8.29 -18.40
CA ARG A 80 19.52 8.88 -18.09
C ARG A 80 19.01 8.59 -16.68
N THR A 81 19.34 7.43 -16.12
CA THR A 81 18.77 6.97 -14.84
C THR A 81 19.88 6.85 -13.79
N PRO A 82 19.62 7.18 -12.51
CA PRO A 82 20.61 7.06 -11.45
C PRO A 82 21.25 5.66 -11.36
N PRO A 83 20.50 4.53 -11.48
CA PRO A 83 21.11 3.21 -11.53
C PRO A 83 22.07 3.01 -12.70
N ASN A 84 21.77 3.57 -13.88
CA ASN A 84 22.69 3.50 -15.02
C ASN A 84 23.93 4.37 -14.80
N LYS A 85 23.77 5.54 -14.18
CA LYS A 85 24.90 6.39 -13.77
C LYS A 85 25.83 5.66 -12.81
N VAL A 86 25.30 4.93 -11.81
CA VAL A 86 26.11 4.12 -10.89
C VAL A 86 26.76 2.94 -11.61
N ARG A 87 26.05 2.24 -12.49
CA ARG A 87 26.64 1.15 -13.29
C ARG A 87 27.80 1.65 -14.13
N LYS A 88 27.61 2.77 -14.82
CA LYS A 88 28.64 3.41 -15.63
C LYS A 88 29.84 3.90 -14.79
N LEU A 89 29.59 4.44 -13.59
CA LEU A 89 30.64 4.76 -12.63
C LEU A 89 31.44 3.52 -12.21
N LEU A 90 30.76 2.41 -11.89
CA LEU A 90 31.41 1.15 -11.50
C LEU A 90 32.16 0.48 -12.67
N GLU A 91 31.66 0.62 -13.90
CA GLU A 91 32.37 0.21 -15.11
C GLU A 91 33.67 1.02 -15.30
N ILE A 92 33.64 2.34 -15.05
CA ILE A 92 34.84 3.18 -15.13
C ILE A 92 35.83 2.82 -14.01
N ILE A 93 35.35 2.51 -12.80
CA ILE A 93 36.18 2.02 -11.70
C ILE A 93 36.84 0.69 -12.07
N ASP A 94 36.10 -0.23 -12.70
CA ASP A 94 36.65 -1.50 -13.16
C ASP A 94 37.69 -1.31 -14.28
N ALA A 95 37.39 -0.46 -15.26
CA ALA A 95 38.24 -0.29 -16.44
C ALA A 95 39.50 0.56 -16.18
N GLN A 96 39.41 1.59 -15.32
CA GLN A 96 40.43 2.65 -15.26
C GLN A 96 41.10 2.80 -13.90
N MET A 97 40.53 2.30 -12.80
CA MET A 97 41.15 2.42 -11.47
C MET A 97 41.98 1.18 -11.11
N ASP A 98 43.18 1.41 -10.59
CA ASP A 98 43.97 0.38 -9.91
C ASP A 98 43.54 0.23 -8.45
N GLU A 99 44.18 -0.66 -7.68
CA GLU A 99 43.82 -0.88 -6.26
C GLU A 99 44.02 0.37 -5.38
N SER A 100 44.94 1.25 -5.75
CA SER A 100 45.16 2.51 -5.04
C SER A 100 44.04 3.51 -5.32
N GLY A 101 43.56 3.57 -6.56
CA GLY A 101 42.40 4.34 -6.98
C GLY A 101 41.10 3.81 -6.36
N ALA A 102 40.90 2.49 -6.35
CA ALA A 102 39.74 1.84 -5.71
C ALA A 102 39.71 2.08 -4.19
N SER A 103 40.87 2.06 -3.53
CA SER A 103 40.99 2.39 -2.10
C SER A 103 40.64 3.85 -1.81
N SER A 104 41.11 4.77 -2.67
CA SER A 104 40.79 6.20 -2.57
C SER A 104 39.31 6.48 -2.88
N PHE A 105 38.71 5.72 -3.81
CA PHE A 105 37.27 5.78 -4.09
C PHE A 105 36.44 5.29 -2.90
N MET A 106 36.86 4.20 -2.25
CA MET A 106 36.23 3.74 -1.00
C MET A 106 36.34 4.76 0.13
N GLU A 107 37.43 5.52 0.21
CA GLU A 107 37.55 6.62 1.16
C GLU A 107 36.58 7.77 0.82
N CYS A 108 36.38 8.09 -0.45
CA CYS A 108 35.36 9.04 -0.89
C CYS A 108 33.95 8.56 -0.52
N LEU A 109 33.63 7.28 -0.74
CA LEU A 109 32.38 6.68 -0.28
C LEU A 109 32.19 6.76 1.24
N ARG A 110 33.26 6.56 2.03
CA ARG A 110 33.22 6.72 3.49
C ARG A 110 33.00 8.18 3.90
N LYS A 111 33.63 9.15 3.23
CA LYS A 111 33.39 10.59 3.44
C LYS A 111 31.94 10.98 3.14
N CYS A 112 31.37 10.37 2.11
CA CYS A 112 29.97 10.57 1.70
C CYS A 112 28.98 9.64 2.42
N LYS A 113 29.39 8.83 3.41
CA LYS A 113 28.54 7.83 4.11
C LYS A 113 27.24 8.40 4.70
N LYS A 114 27.22 9.69 5.05
CA LYS A 114 26.02 10.37 5.55
C LYS A 114 24.90 10.41 4.51
N HIS A 115 25.26 10.50 3.22
CA HIS A 115 24.33 10.54 2.07
C HIS A 115 23.87 9.15 1.62
N TYR A 116 24.45 8.06 2.14
CA TYR A 116 24.13 6.70 1.72
C TYR A 116 23.79 5.79 2.92
N PRO A 117 22.60 5.94 3.54
CA PRO A 117 22.21 5.18 4.74
C PRO A 117 22.25 3.66 4.52
N ARG A 118 21.84 3.19 3.34
CA ARG A 118 21.87 1.78 2.93
C ARG A 118 23.28 1.18 2.89
N LEU A 119 24.31 2.03 2.75
CA LEU A 119 25.72 1.62 2.79
C LEU A 119 26.34 1.70 4.18
N ARG A 120 25.63 2.19 5.21
CA ARG A 120 26.26 2.44 6.53
C ARG A 120 26.82 1.18 7.15
N THR A 121 26.04 0.10 7.18
CA THR A 121 26.44 -1.20 7.74
C THR A 121 27.55 -1.86 6.92
N TRP A 122 27.47 -1.75 5.59
CA TRP A 122 28.49 -2.24 4.66
C TRP A 122 29.80 -1.46 4.75
N LEU A 123 29.76 -0.15 5.02
CA LEU A 123 30.95 0.70 5.20
C LEU A 123 31.57 0.57 6.60
N THR A 124 30.82 0.16 7.62
CA THR A 124 31.31 -0.03 9.02
C THR A 124 31.81 -1.43 9.34
N SER A 125 31.52 -2.45 8.52
CA SER A 125 31.88 -3.85 8.79
C SER A 125 33.39 -4.15 8.79
N GLU A 126 34.23 -3.12 8.87
CA GLU A 126 35.69 -3.19 8.71
C GLU A 126 36.49 -2.34 9.70
N GLU A 127 35.86 -1.70 10.70
CA GLU A 127 36.62 -1.04 11.78
C GLU A 127 37.45 -2.05 12.60
N ASP A 128 37.22 -3.36 12.45
CA ASP A 128 37.98 -4.41 13.13
C ASP A 128 39.21 -4.96 12.37
N HIS A 129 39.51 -4.55 11.13
CA HIS A 129 40.57 -5.21 10.31
C HIS A 129 41.69 -4.31 9.78
N PHE A 130 41.68 -3.00 10.11
CA PHE A 130 42.79 -2.10 9.76
C PHE A 130 43.25 -1.27 10.98
N GLN A 131 43.95 -1.93 11.92
CA GLN A 131 44.96 -1.23 12.73
C GLN A 131 46.33 -1.40 12.09
N PRO A 132 47.15 -0.34 11.97
CA PRO A 132 48.54 -0.46 11.57
C PRO A 132 49.34 -1.12 12.70
N THR A 133 49.98 -2.25 12.41
CA THR A 133 50.98 -2.88 13.29
C THR A 133 52.12 -1.90 13.58
N GLY A 134 52.28 -1.54 14.86
CA GLY A 134 53.38 -0.71 15.34
C GLY A 134 53.76 -1.00 16.80
N ILE A 135 54.74 -1.92 16.95
CA ILE A 135 55.76 -1.95 18.00
C ILE A 135 55.38 -2.48 19.41
N THR A 136 56.13 -3.52 19.77
CA THR A 136 56.29 -4.29 21.02
C THR A 136 56.37 -3.49 22.34
N GLN A 137 55.75 -4.00 23.41
CA GLN A 137 56.42 -4.49 24.65
C GLN A 137 55.42 -4.80 25.80
N GLY A 138 55.57 -5.98 26.43
CA GLY A 138 55.56 -6.10 27.90
C GLY A 138 54.24 -6.39 28.64
N PRO A 139 54.15 -7.47 29.47
CA PRO A 139 52.91 -7.96 30.10
C PRO A 139 52.72 -7.48 31.55
N THR A 140 51.50 -7.54 32.09
CA THR A 140 51.15 -8.07 33.44
C THR A 140 49.68 -7.82 33.81
N GLY A 141 49.03 -8.82 34.45
CA GLY A 141 47.96 -8.58 35.43
C GLY A 141 46.55 -9.11 35.13
N ASN A 142 46.30 -10.40 35.46
CA ASN A 142 45.28 -10.90 36.40
C ASN A 142 44.15 -9.90 36.82
N THR A 143 42.85 -10.20 36.89
CA THR A 143 42.14 -11.44 37.26
C THR A 143 40.61 -11.23 37.14
N VAL A 144 39.92 -12.24 36.59
CA VAL A 144 38.65 -12.90 37.03
C VAL A 144 37.29 -12.18 36.87
N SER A 145 36.43 -12.74 36.00
CA SER A 145 35.23 -13.54 36.39
C SER A 145 34.55 -14.06 35.10
N ALA A 146 34.83 -15.27 34.61
CA ALA A 146 34.17 -16.53 35.00
C ALA A 146 32.63 -16.49 34.88
N PHE A 147 32.07 -17.06 33.80
CA PHE A 147 30.96 -18.03 33.80
C PHE A 147 30.55 -18.35 32.35
N SER A 148 31.26 -19.26 31.66
CA SER A 148 30.67 -20.08 30.58
C SER A 148 31.61 -21.19 30.11
N ARG A 149 31.87 -22.18 30.97
CA ARG A 149 32.42 -23.49 30.55
C ARG A 149 31.87 -24.58 31.45
N LEU A 150 30.74 -25.15 31.03
CA LEU A 150 30.41 -26.56 31.27
C LEU A 150 29.18 -26.89 30.43
N LEU A 151 29.40 -27.32 29.20
CA LEU A 151 29.04 -28.67 28.76
C LEU A 151 29.38 -28.81 27.27
N ASN A 152 30.42 -29.57 27.05
CA ASN A 152 30.78 -30.15 25.77
C ASN A 152 30.51 -31.66 25.89
N VAL A 153 30.25 -32.29 24.75
CA VAL A 153 30.21 -33.75 24.50
C VAL A 153 28.87 -34.45 24.77
N ILE A 154 28.14 -34.77 23.69
CA ILE A 154 27.90 -36.15 23.23
C ILE A 154 27.84 -36.15 21.70
N VAL A 155 28.58 -37.11 21.13
CA VAL A 155 28.66 -37.48 19.70
C VAL A 155 27.56 -38.49 19.39
N CYS A 156 26.92 -38.37 18.21
CA CYS A 156 26.45 -39.52 17.41
C CYS A 156 26.34 -39.13 15.92
N GLN A 157 27.07 -39.82 15.05
CA GLN A 157 26.80 -39.96 13.60
C GLN A 157 25.55 -40.85 13.36
N PRO A 158 25.19 -41.20 12.11
CA PRO A 158 24.50 -40.42 11.09
C PRO A 158 23.08 -41.00 10.82
N SER A 159 22.05 -40.16 10.67
CA SER A 159 20.68 -40.62 10.33
C SER A 159 20.29 -40.26 8.88
N PRO A 160 19.63 -41.17 8.12
CA PRO A 160 19.24 -40.96 6.71
C PRO A 160 17.97 -40.08 6.52
N PHE A 161 17.69 -39.15 7.43
CA PHE A 161 16.41 -38.41 7.49
C PHE A 161 16.57 -36.89 7.49
N SER A 162 17.31 -36.33 6.52
CA SER A 162 17.44 -34.87 6.38
C SER A 162 17.46 -34.36 4.93
N CYS A 163 16.68 -34.96 4.02
CA CYS A 163 16.62 -34.55 2.61
C CYS A 163 15.20 -34.34 2.03
N LEU A 164 14.18 -34.12 2.84
CA LEU A 164 12.76 -34.02 2.39
C LEU A 164 12.12 -32.65 2.68
N HIS A 165 12.90 -31.56 2.75
CA HIS A 165 12.35 -30.28 3.20
C HIS A 165 11.55 -29.59 2.10
N ALA A 166 12.06 -29.52 0.87
CA ALA A 166 11.42 -28.74 -0.19
C ALA A 166 10.22 -29.46 -0.80
N GLU A 167 10.27 -30.78 -0.97
CA GLU A 167 9.15 -31.57 -1.48
C GLU A 167 8.00 -31.62 -0.48
N ARG A 168 8.27 -31.82 0.83
CA ARG A 168 7.23 -31.69 1.87
C ARG A 168 6.68 -30.27 1.96
N GLN A 169 7.55 -29.26 1.89
CA GLN A 169 7.11 -27.86 1.88
C GLN A 169 6.21 -27.57 0.68
N LEU A 170 6.56 -28.07 -0.51
CA LEU A 170 5.73 -27.94 -1.72
C LEU A 170 4.40 -28.71 -1.60
N GLN A 171 4.38 -29.88 -0.96
CA GLN A 171 3.15 -30.62 -0.68
C GLN A 171 2.23 -29.86 0.28
N VAL A 172 2.77 -29.30 1.37
CA VAL A 172 2.01 -28.52 2.36
C VAL A 172 1.49 -27.22 1.75
N GLN A 173 2.32 -26.56 0.94
CA GLN A 173 2.00 -25.27 0.33
C GLN A 173 1.31 -25.41 -1.03
N PHE A 174 1.01 -26.63 -1.49
CA PHE A 174 0.56 -26.91 -2.86
C PHE A 174 -0.65 -26.06 -3.27
N ASN A 175 -1.70 -26.02 -2.43
CA ASN A 175 -2.93 -25.29 -2.72
C ASN A 175 -2.74 -23.76 -2.62
N VAL A 176 -1.88 -23.31 -1.71
CA VAL A 176 -1.53 -21.89 -1.56
C VAL A 176 -0.73 -21.43 -2.77
N LEU A 177 0.24 -22.23 -3.22
CA LEU A 177 1.03 -21.93 -4.41
C LEU A 177 0.18 -21.97 -5.69
N CYS A 178 -0.74 -22.92 -5.83
CA CYS A 178 -1.66 -22.97 -6.97
C CYS A 178 -2.51 -21.70 -7.11
N SER A 179 -2.88 -21.08 -5.99
CA SER A 179 -3.71 -19.85 -5.97
C SER A 179 -2.89 -18.57 -6.04
N ARG A 180 -1.61 -18.60 -5.62
CA ARG A 180 -0.79 -17.40 -5.47
C ARG A 180 0.30 -17.21 -6.52
N LEU A 181 0.75 -18.29 -7.17
CA LEU A 181 1.78 -18.20 -8.22
C LEU A 181 1.35 -17.32 -9.40
N GLY A 182 0.05 -17.25 -9.71
CA GLY A 182 -0.51 -16.27 -10.65
C GLY A 182 0.30 -16.11 -11.94
N CYS A 183 0.82 -14.89 -12.17
CA CYS A 183 1.66 -14.56 -13.31
C CYS A 183 3.09 -15.09 -13.20
N SER A 184 3.57 -15.41 -12.00
CA SER A 184 4.89 -15.97 -11.71
C SER A 184 5.02 -17.43 -12.19
N VAL A 185 3.92 -18.12 -12.53
CA VAL A 185 3.96 -19.50 -13.06
C VAL A 185 4.82 -19.62 -14.31
N LEU A 186 4.64 -18.73 -15.29
CA LEU A 186 5.39 -18.81 -16.54
C LEU A 186 6.86 -18.41 -16.36
N PRO A 187 7.21 -17.28 -15.71
CA PRO A 187 8.60 -16.94 -15.38
C PRO A 187 9.30 -18.03 -14.58
N VAL A 188 8.65 -18.61 -13.56
CA VAL A 188 9.18 -19.74 -12.80
C VAL A 188 9.33 -20.99 -13.67
N SER A 189 8.39 -21.25 -14.59
CA SER A 189 8.51 -22.35 -15.56
C SER A 189 9.68 -22.13 -16.53
N PHE A 190 9.94 -20.88 -16.95
CA PHE A 190 11.05 -20.54 -17.82
C PHE A 190 12.40 -20.65 -17.09
N ASP A 191 12.49 -20.21 -15.83
CA ASP A 191 13.70 -20.41 -15.01
C ASP A 191 13.94 -21.91 -14.76
N LEU A 192 12.89 -22.68 -14.44
CA LEU A 192 12.99 -24.13 -14.29
C LEU A 192 13.35 -24.86 -15.59
N PHE A 193 12.90 -24.36 -16.75
CA PHE A 193 13.30 -24.87 -18.04
C PHE A 193 14.77 -24.51 -18.35
N SER A 194 15.21 -23.29 -18.06
CA SER A 194 16.60 -22.84 -18.23
C SER A 194 17.59 -23.65 -17.37
N ARG A 195 17.11 -24.17 -16.23
CA ARG A 195 17.84 -25.09 -15.34
C ARG A 195 17.68 -26.57 -15.70
N ALA A 196 17.08 -26.87 -16.85
CA ALA A 196 16.79 -28.22 -17.36
C ALA A 196 15.95 -29.09 -16.40
N ILE A 197 15.12 -28.49 -15.55
CA ILE A 197 14.18 -29.19 -14.66
C ILE A 197 12.90 -29.54 -15.40
N LEU A 198 12.35 -28.60 -16.17
CA LEU A 198 11.26 -28.87 -17.12
C LEU A 198 11.83 -29.27 -18.48
N THR A 199 11.18 -30.21 -19.13
CA THR A 199 11.43 -30.52 -20.55
C THR A 199 10.65 -29.57 -21.45
N GLN A 200 11.04 -29.46 -22.72
CA GLN A 200 10.34 -28.63 -23.72
C GLN A 200 8.85 -28.99 -23.80
N LEU A 201 8.54 -30.29 -23.81
CA LEU A 201 7.16 -30.80 -23.84
C LEU A 201 6.36 -30.41 -22.59
N GLU A 202 7.00 -30.41 -21.42
CA GLU A 202 6.36 -30.01 -20.16
C GLU A 202 6.12 -28.51 -20.09
N LEU A 203 7.06 -27.70 -20.58
CA LEU A 203 6.90 -26.25 -20.68
C LEU A 203 5.79 -25.88 -21.67
N GLU A 204 5.76 -26.48 -22.85
CA GLU A 204 4.69 -26.29 -23.85
C GLU A 204 3.34 -26.72 -23.29
N LYS A 205 3.29 -27.80 -22.50
CA LYS A 205 2.07 -28.24 -21.82
C LYS A 205 1.59 -27.23 -20.78
N ILE A 206 2.50 -26.59 -20.04
CA ILE A 206 2.14 -25.53 -19.08
C ILE A 206 1.68 -24.28 -19.82
N GLN A 207 2.37 -23.89 -20.91
CA GLN A 207 2.03 -22.73 -21.72
C GLN A 207 0.69 -22.88 -22.46
N ALA A 208 0.35 -24.09 -22.89
CA ALA A 208 -0.89 -24.38 -23.60
C ALA A 208 -2.15 -24.28 -22.69
N ILE A 209 -1.97 -24.25 -21.37
CA ILE A 209 -3.07 -24.12 -20.42
C ILE A 209 -3.42 -22.63 -20.24
N LEU A 210 -4.65 -22.25 -20.57
CA LEU A 210 -5.11 -20.84 -20.53
C LEU A 210 -5.44 -20.32 -19.13
N ILE A 211 -5.54 -21.21 -18.14
CA ILE A 211 -5.99 -20.89 -16.77
C ILE A 211 -4.78 -20.90 -15.82
N PRO A 212 -4.36 -19.76 -15.25
CA PRO A 212 -3.14 -19.65 -14.44
C PRO A 212 -3.07 -20.59 -13.24
N THR A 213 -4.20 -20.89 -12.59
CA THR A 213 -4.25 -21.85 -11.48
C THR A 213 -4.02 -23.29 -11.94
N GLN A 214 -4.48 -23.65 -13.14
CA GLN A 214 -4.21 -24.95 -13.75
C GLN A 214 -2.77 -25.04 -14.31
N GLN A 215 -2.22 -23.91 -14.77
CA GLN A 215 -0.80 -23.80 -15.11
C GLN A 215 0.07 -24.04 -13.86
N ALA A 216 -0.26 -23.37 -12.74
CA ALA A 216 0.41 -23.52 -11.47
C ALA A 216 0.30 -24.96 -10.95
N GLN A 217 -0.90 -25.55 -10.98
CA GLN A 217 -1.13 -26.93 -10.56
C GLN A 217 -0.32 -27.93 -11.42
N THR A 218 -0.25 -27.71 -12.73
CA THR A 218 0.51 -28.55 -13.64
C THR A 218 2.01 -28.43 -13.37
N LEU A 219 2.52 -27.20 -13.23
CA LEU A 219 3.90 -26.91 -12.88
C LEU A 219 4.31 -27.56 -11.55
N LEU A 220 3.54 -27.34 -10.49
CA LEU A 220 3.82 -27.86 -9.16
C LEU A 220 3.73 -29.39 -9.13
N SER A 221 2.77 -29.98 -9.86
CA SER A 221 2.66 -31.44 -9.99
C SER A 221 3.86 -32.04 -10.72
N ILE A 222 4.40 -31.34 -11.72
CA ILE A 222 5.62 -31.76 -12.41
C ILE A 222 6.82 -31.65 -11.46
N CYS A 223 6.91 -30.59 -10.67
CA CYS A 223 7.97 -30.43 -9.67
C CYS A 223 7.94 -31.53 -8.61
N LEU A 224 6.75 -31.87 -8.09
CA LEU A 224 6.57 -33.00 -7.15
C LEU A 224 6.94 -34.35 -7.78
N LYS A 225 6.52 -34.60 -9.04
CA LYS A 225 6.84 -35.85 -9.75
C LYS A 225 8.34 -36.02 -10.03
N LYS A 226 9.06 -34.90 -10.21
CA LYS A 226 10.51 -34.89 -10.44
C LYS A 226 11.34 -34.85 -9.16
N GLY A 227 10.67 -34.80 -8.00
CA GLY A 227 11.25 -34.95 -6.67
C GLY A 227 11.96 -33.71 -6.12
N GLU A 228 12.56 -33.85 -4.94
CA GLU A 228 13.23 -32.80 -4.16
C GLU A 228 14.08 -31.80 -4.97
N LYS A 229 14.86 -32.27 -5.96
CA LYS A 229 15.71 -31.38 -6.78
C LYS A 229 14.87 -30.39 -7.60
N ALA A 230 13.76 -30.85 -8.16
CA ALA A 230 12.84 -29.98 -8.90
C ALA A 230 12.08 -29.04 -7.96
N CYS A 231 11.70 -29.52 -6.78
CA CYS A 231 11.05 -28.68 -5.76
C CYS A 231 11.97 -27.58 -5.22
N LYS A 232 13.26 -27.86 -5.00
CA LYS A 232 14.25 -26.84 -4.60
C LYS A 232 14.48 -25.81 -5.69
N SER A 233 14.66 -26.27 -6.92
CA SER A 233 14.78 -25.36 -8.07
C SER A 233 13.52 -24.52 -8.23
N PHE A 234 12.34 -25.06 -7.93
CA PHE A 234 11.09 -24.30 -7.95
C PHE A 234 11.09 -23.19 -6.91
N TYR A 235 11.50 -23.44 -5.66
CA TYR A 235 11.57 -22.38 -4.66
C TYR A 235 12.68 -21.36 -4.95
N THR A 236 13.78 -21.78 -5.59
CA THR A 236 14.83 -20.84 -6.02
C THR A 236 14.35 -19.99 -7.19
N ALA A 237 13.67 -20.59 -8.16
CA ALA A 237 13.03 -19.89 -9.26
C ALA A 237 11.98 -18.90 -8.73
N LEU A 238 11.14 -19.35 -7.79
CA LEU A 238 10.12 -18.53 -7.15
C LEU A 238 10.75 -17.38 -6.37
N LYS A 239 11.83 -17.61 -5.63
CA LYS A 239 12.52 -16.54 -4.90
C LYS A 239 13.12 -15.49 -5.84
N ASN A 240 13.61 -15.90 -6.99
CA ASN A 240 14.18 -14.97 -7.97
C ASN A 240 13.10 -14.17 -8.71
N GLU A 241 11.95 -14.79 -8.99
CA GLU A 241 10.86 -14.19 -9.76
C GLU A 241 9.85 -13.41 -8.89
N ASP A 242 9.65 -13.88 -7.66
CA ASP A 242 8.66 -13.37 -6.72
C ASP A 242 9.19 -13.53 -5.29
N GLU A 243 10.23 -12.75 -4.98
CA GLU A 243 10.90 -12.76 -3.68
C GLU A 243 9.90 -12.53 -2.53
N GLN A 244 8.89 -11.68 -2.75
CA GLN A 244 7.85 -11.40 -1.76
C GLN A 244 6.95 -12.62 -1.51
N LEU A 245 6.49 -13.34 -2.53
CA LEU A 245 5.74 -14.59 -2.34
C LEU A 245 6.61 -15.67 -1.68
N ALA A 246 7.88 -15.78 -2.09
CA ALA A 246 8.83 -16.72 -1.49
C ALA A 246 9.11 -16.40 -0.01
N GLU A 247 9.21 -15.12 0.35
CA GLU A 247 9.40 -14.66 1.73
C GLU A 247 8.14 -14.85 2.56
N GLU A 248 6.95 -14.54 2.05
CA GLU A 248 5.69 -14.78 2.75
C GLU A 248 5.41 -16.27 3.00
N LEU A 249 5.82 -17.14 2.08
CA LEU A 249 5.76 -18.59 2.23
C LEU A 249 6.80 -19.11 3.23
N ASN A 250 7.92 -18.43 3.40
CA ASN A 250 8.90 -18.71 4.45
C ASN A 250 8.40 -18.21 5.83
N VAL A 251 7.76 -17.03 5.90
CA VAL A 251 7.21 -16.47 7.15
C VAL A 251 6.05 -17.30 7.71
N LYS A 252 5.24 -17.93 6.84
CA LYS A 252 4.20 -18.90 7.28
C LYS A 252 4.74 -20.24 7.78
N CYS A 253 5.97 -20.63 7.42
CA CYS A 253 6.65 -21.74 8.07
C CYS A 253 7.31 -21.33 9.39
N LEU A 254 7.78 -20.08 9.52
CA LEU A 254 8.56 -19.59 10.67
C LEU A 254 7.75 -19.25 11.94
N VAL A 255 6.43 -19.48 11.95
CA VAL A 255 5.62 -19.52 13.20
C VAL A 255 5.69 -20.92 13.85
N GLU A 256 6.25 -21.92 13.16
CA GLU A 256 6.72 -23.16 13.75
C GLU A 256 8.21 -23.35 13.41
N ASP A 257 9.05 -23.01 14.38
CA ASP A 257 10.49 -23.27 14.48
C ASP A 257 11.48 -22.30 13.79
N LEU A 258 12.16 -21.56 14.68
CA LEU A 258 13.49 -20.99 14.53
C LEU A 258 14.46 -22.00 13.89
N ASP A 259 15.06 -21.68 12.74
CA ASP A 259 16.52 -21.52 12.62
C ASP A 259 17.00 -21.32 11.16
N LYS A 260 17.98 -20.43 11.03
CA LYS A 260 19.11 -20.43 10.06
C LYS A 260 18.83 -20.20 8.55
N LYS A 261 19.18 -18.97 8.15
CA LYS A 261 19.82 -18.54 6.88
C LYS A 261 21.05 -19.42 6.50
N PRO A 262 21.71 -19.24 5.32
CA PRO A 262 21.31 -18.49 4.11
C PRO A 262 21.74 -19.17 2.77
N GLU A 263 21.47 -18.45 1.66
CA GLU A 263 22.32 -18.33 0.44
C GLU A 263 22.42 -19.56 -0.48
N SER A 264 22.56 -19.46 -1.81
CA SER A 264 22.60 -18.35 -2.76
C SER A 264 22.78 -18.96 -4.18
N SER A 265 22.44 -18.17 -5.21
CA SER A 265 23.29 -17.95 -6.41
C SER A 265 23.52 -19.12 -7.41
N ILE A 266 23.78 -18.97 -8.72
CA ILE A 266 23.95 -17.86 -9.67
C ILE A 266 24.24 -18.54 -11.04
N VAL A 267 23.59 -18.10 -12.13
CA VAL A 267 24.16 -17.75 -13.48
C VAL A 267 24.75 -18.95 -14.30
N PRO A 268 25.09 -18.92 -15.63
CA PRO A 268 25.26 -17.82 -16.63
C PRO A 268 24.52 -17.96 -17.99
N ILE A 269 24.13 -16.85 -18.63
CA ILE A 269 24.81 -16.06 -19.69
C ILE A 269 24.82 -16.70 -21.08
N ALA A 270 24.13 -16.05 -22.04
CA ALA A 270 24.72 -15.62 -23.30
C ALA A 270 23.89 -14.48 -23.92
N VAL A 271 24.62 -13.46 -24.36
CA VAL A 271 24.22 -12.15 -24.86
C VAL A 271 23.95 -12.23 -26.36
N GLU A 272 22.92 -11.55 -26.85
CA GLU A 272 23.00 -10.94 -28.18
C GLU A 272 22.19 -9.64 -28.26
N GLU A 273 22.91 -8.57 -28.57
CA GLU A 273 22.43 -7.23 -28.81
C GLU A 273 21.65 -7.16 -30.12
N THR A 274 20.48 -6.52 -30.12
CA THR A 274 20.04 -5.75 -31.30
C THR A 274 18.99 -4.70 -30.91
N ARG A 275 19.47 -3.47 -30.70
CA ARG A 275 18.64 -2.26 -30.87
C ARG A 275 18.32 -2.12 -32.36
N GLY A 276 17.12 -2.56 -32.75
CA GLY A 276 16.59 -2.37 -34.09
C GLY A 276 15.13 -1.95 -34.04
N HIS A 277 14.87 -0.66 -34.26
CA HIS A 277 13.66 -0.10 -34.87
C HIS A 277 12.35 -0.89 -34.66
N LEU A 278 11.64 -0.60 -33.57
CA LEU A 278 10.22 -0.93 -33.47
C LEU A 278 9.41 0.36 -33.69
N MET A 279 8.51 0.30 -34.67
CA MET A 279 7.58 1.34 -35.13
C MET A 279 7.04 2.20 -33.98
N ALA A 280 7.28 3.51 -34.05
CA ALA A 280 6.74 4.48 -33.12
C ALA A 280 5.22 4.62 -33.32
N PHE A 281 4.44 4.12 -32.36
CA PHE A 281 3.09 4.64 -32.13
C PHE A 281 3.24 6.10 -31.66
N PRO A 282 2.46 7.08 -32.17
CA PRO A 282 2.46 8.41 -31.60
C PRO A 282 1.82 8.33 -30.21
N LEU A 283 2.64 8.37 -29.15
CA LEU A 283 2.21 8.42 -27.75
C LEU A 283 1.13 9.51 -27.51
N SER A 284 1.18 10.59 -28.31
CA SER A 284 0.19 11.68 -28.30
C SER A 284 -1.23 11.28 -28.71
N GLY A 285 -1.40 10.30 -29.60
CA GLY A 285 -2.72 9.86 -30.08
C GLY A 285 -3.46 8.98 -29.07
N GLY A 286 -2.75 8.05 -28.43
CA GLY A 286 -3.30 7.17 -27.40
C GLY A 286 -3.66 7.92 -26.12
N LEU A 287 -2.79 8.82 -25.67
CA LEU A 287 -3.04 9.67 -24.51
C LEU A 287 -4.30 10.55 -24.69
N GLN A 288 -4.43 11.22 -25.83
CA GLN A 288 -5.59 12.08 -26.11
C GLN A 288 -6.91 11.29 -26.07
N GLN A 289 -6.91 10.06 -26.57
CA GLN A 289 -8.09 9.20 -26.55
C GLN A 289 -8.44 8.74 -25.12
N VAL A 290 -7.44 8.36 -24.31
CA VAL A 290 -7.64 8.01 -22.90
C VAL A 290 -8.17 9.22 -22.11
N MET A 291 -7.57 10.40 -22.27
CA MET A 291 -8.02 11.64 -21.63
C MET A 291 -9.47 11.98 -22.02
N THR A 292 -9.79 11.89 -23.31
CA THR A 292 -11.15 12.16 -23.81
C THR A 292 -12.17 11.18 -23.20
N ARG A 293 -11.82 9.90 -23.05
CA ARG A 293 -12.70 8.88 -22.47
C ARG A 293 -12.92 9.07 -20.97
N LEU A 294 -11.90 9.54 -20.25
CA LEU A 294 -12.01 9.89 -18.83
C LEU A 294 -12.66 11.27 -18.60
N GLY A 295 -12.94 12.03 -19.67
CA GLY A 295 -13.55 13.36 -19.59
C GLY A 295 -12.58 14.45 -19.10
N LEU A 296 -11.28 14.25 -19.31
CA LEU A 296 -10.24 15.19 -18.91
C LEU A 296 -10.02 16.25 -19.98
N THR A 297 -9.88 17.50 -19.53
CA THR A 297 -9.37 18.61 -20.35
C THR A 297 -7.87 18.77 -20.15
N VAL A 298 -7.17 19.27 -21.16
CA VAL A 298 -5.72 19.55 -21.07
C VAL A 298 -5.49 20.67 -20.04
N GLY A 299 -4.80 20.37 -18.94
CA GLY A 299 -4.44 21.32 -17.88
C GLY A 299 -3.87 20.64 -16.63
N ASP A 300 -3.54 21.45 -15.61
CA ASP A 300 -3.04 21.01 -14.29
C ASP A 300 -4.17 20.52 -13.37
N GLU A 301 -5.13 19.78 -13.93
CA GLU A 301 -6.23 19.25 -13.16
C GLU A 301 -5.76 18.05 -12.31
N ILE A 302 -6.18 18.04 -11.05
CA ILE A 302 -6.01 16.93 -10.13
C ILE A 302 -7.40 16.49 -9.66
N ARG A 303 -7.93 15.45 -10.29
CA ARG A 303 -9.29 14.93 -10.12
C ARG A 303 -9.37 13.41 -10.06
N PHE A 304 -8.32 12.66 -10.42
CA PHE A 304 -8.40 11.20 -10.57
C PHE A 304 -7.34 10.45 -9.77
N ASN A 305 -7.66 9.37 -9.08
CA ASN A 305 -6.65 8.42 -8.63
C ASN A 305 -6.12 7.62 -9.83
N VAL A 306 -5.07 8.13 -10.49
CA VAL A 306 -4.51 7.51 -11.69
C VAL A 306 -3.86 6.16 -11.40
N CYS A 307 -3.45 5.90 -10.15
CA CYS A 307 -2.97 4.58 -9.75
C CYS A 307 -4.10 3.54 -9.86
N GLU A 308 -5.30 3.87 -9.38
CA GLU A 308 -6.49 3.02 -9.54
C GLU A 308 -6.92 2.85 -11.00
N VAL A 309 -6.71 3.86 -11.85
CA VAL A 309 -6.91 3.70 -13.31
C VAL A 309 -5.97 2.62 -13.84
N GLY A 310 -4.69 2.65 -13.46
CA GLY A 310 -3.69 1.67 -13.86
C GLY A 310 -4.03 0.25 -13.40
N VAL A 311 -4.49 0.12 -12.16
CA VAL A 311 -4.98 -1.15 -11.61
C VAL A 311 -6.20 -1.66 -12.39
N ALA A 312 -7.16 -0.78 -12.66
CA ALA A 312 -8.39 -1.15 -13.33
C ALA A 312 -8.19 -1.56 -14.80
N VAL A 313 -7.18 -1.02 -15.48
CA VAL A 313 -6.80 -1.49 -16.83
C VAL A 313 -5.95 -2.78 -16.81
N GLY A 314 -5.58 -3.26 -15.62
CA GLY A 314 -4.97 -4.58 -15.40
C GLY A 314 -3.47 -4.57 -15.12
N LEU A 315 -2.88 -3.43 -14.73
CA LEU A 315 -1.49 -3.38 -14.27
C LEU A 315 -1.40 -3.66 -12.76
N PRO A 316 -0.29 -4.26 -12.27
CA PRO A 316 -0.07 -4.40 -10.84
C PRO A 316 0.04 -3.04 -10.15
N ARG A 317 -0.70 -2.84 -9.04
CA ARG A 317 -0.70 -1.59 -8.26
C ARG A 317 0.70 -1.13 -7.90
N ARG A 318 1.53 -2.05 -7.39
CA ARG A 318 2.91 -1.78 -7.00
C ARG A 318 3.74 -1.19 -8.14
N THR A 319 3.65 -1.79 -9.33
CA THR A 319 4.36 -1.33 -10.53
C THR A 319 3.92 0.05 -10.98
N VAL A 320 2.61 0.31 -11.01
CA VAL A 320 2.07 1.64 -11.39
C VAL A 320 2.52 2.70 -10.39
N ARG A 321 2.43 2.40 -9.10
CA ARG A 321 2.85 3.30 -8.02
C ARG A 321 4.34 3.61 -8.08
N GLU A 322 5.21 2.61 -8.11
CA GLU A 322 6.67 2.80 -8.18
C GLU A 322 7.02 3.67 -9.40
N TYR A 323 6.39 3.43 -10.54
CA TYR A 323 6.58 4.23 -11.74
C TYR A 323 6.18 5.71 -11.57
N PHE A 324 5.11 6.01 -10.82
CA PHE A 324 4.73 7.40 -10.52
C PHE A 324 5.64 8.08 -9.51
N LEU A 325 6.27 7.30 -8.63
CA LEU A 325 7.23 7.82 -7.66
C LEU A 325 8.58 8.15 -8.31
N GLU A 326 8.88 7.61 -9.50
CA GLU A 326 10.09 7.88 -10.30
C GLU A 326 10.04 9.23 -11.05
N GLY A 327 9.85 10.34 -10.33
CA GLY A 327 10.01 11.68 -10.90
C GLY A 327 8.81 12.23 -11.66
N VAL A 328 7.69 11.49 -11.74
CA VAL A 328 6.47 11.93 -12.41
C VAL A 328 5.81 13.07 -11.62
N GLY A 329 5.24 14.04 -12.32
CA GLY A 329 4.45 15.12 -11.73
C GLY A 329 3.18 14.60 -11.05
N ILE A 330 2.63 15.38 -10.12
CA ILE A 330 1.41 15.00 -9.41
C ILE A 330 0.13 15.37 -10.16
N GLU A 331 0.22 15.99 -11.33
CA GLU A 331 -0.91 16.32 -12.21
C GLU A 331 -1.48 15.06 -12.88
N ASP A 332 -2.79 15.02 -13.12
CA ASP A 332 -3.42 13.85 -13.74
C ASP A 332 -2.91 13.62 -15.18
N SER A 333 -2.59 14.69 -15.91
CA SER A 333 -2.03 14.61 -17.27
C SER A 333 -0.67 13.91 -17.29
N ALA A 334 0.24 14.30 -16.39
CA ALA A 334 1.57 13.70 -16.25
C ALA A 334 1.48 12.23 -15.82
N GLN A 335 0.64 11.93 -14.82
CA GLN A 335 0.45 10.55 -14.35
C GLN A 335 -0.21 9.66 -15.42
N LEU A 336 -1.15 10.18 -16.22
CA LEU A 336 -1.77 9.42 -17.30
C LEU A 336 -0.80 9.17 -18.46
N GLU A 337 0.03 10.14 -18.82
CA GLU A 337 1.09 9.95 -19.81
C GLU A 337 2.06 8.85 -19.38
N ALA A 338 2.49 8.89 -18.12
CA ALA A 338 3.31 7.86 -17.51
C ALA A 338 2.59 6.49 -17.53
N LEU A 339 1.31 6.44 -17.17
CA LEU A 339 0.52 5.22 -17.17
C LEU A 339 0.38 4.58 -18.55
N VAL A 340 0.05 5.39 -19.57
CA VAL A 340 -0.06 4.93 -20.96
C VAL A 340 1.29 4.38 -21.42
N SER A 341 2.38 5.09 -21.15
CA SER A 341 3.73 4.66 -21.50
C SER A 341 4.08 3.31 -20.86
N LEU A 342 3.84 3.18 -19.55
CA LEU A 342 4.04 1.94 -18.80
C LEU A 342 3.20 0.79 -19.36
N TYR A 343 1.91 1.03 -19.65
CA TYR A 343 1.02 0.00 -20.17
C TYR A 343 1.49 -0.51 -21.54
N ILE A 344 1.83 0.41 -22.46
CA ILE A 344 2.31 0.07 -23.80
C ILE A 344 3.66 -0.67 -23.72
N GLU A 345 4.56 -0.24 -22.83
CA GLU A 345 5.83 -0.93 -22.60
C GLU A 345 5.61 -2.39 -22.16
N LYS A 346 4.71 -2.62 -21.20
CA LYS A 346 4.47 -3.96 -20.63
C LYS A 346 3.64 -4.88 -21.52
N THR A 347 2.65 -4.34 -22.24
CA THR A 347 1.66 -5.15 -22.96
C THR A 347 1.82 -5.14 -24.47
N LYS A 348 2.46 -4.10 -25.03
CA LYS A 348 2.55 -3.82 -26.47
C LYS A 348 1.19 -3.76 -27.18
N ASP A 349 0.10 -3.48 -26.44
CA ASP A 349 -1.28 -3.59 -26.95
C ASP A 349 -2.11 -2.33 -26.61
N ALA A 350 -2.06 -1.33 -27.51
CA ALA A 350 -2.77 -0.07 -27.34
C ALA A 350 -4.30 -0.20 -27.47
N GLU A 351 -4.79 -1.11 -28.31
CA GLU A 351 -6.22 -1.29 -28.52
C GLU A 351 -6.89 -1.88 -27.27
N ARG A 352 -6.20 -2.82 -26.61
CA ARG A 352 -6.66 -3.37 -25.34
C ARG A 352 -6.70 -2.33 -24.24
N LEU A 353 -5.75 -1.40 -24.18
CA LEU A 353 -5.81 -0.27 -23.23
C LEU A 353 -7.09 0.54 -23.45
N LEU A 354 -7.37 0.94 -24.68
CA LEU A 354 -8.53 1.74 -25.02
C LEU A 354 -9.84 1.01 -24.74
N SER A 355 -9.91 -0.30 -25.02
CA SER A 355 -11.05 -1.14 -24.68
C SER A 355 -11.28 -1.18 -23.17
N ARG A 356 -10.21 -1.39 -22.39
CA ARG A 356 -10.29 -1.41 -20.92
C ARG A 356 -10.72 -0.08 -20.34
N VAL A 357 -10.14 1.03 -20.82
CA VAL A 357 -10.54 2.38 -20.40
C VAL A 357 -12.00 2.66 -20.75
N ALA A 358 -12.50 2.16 -21.89
CA ALA A 358 -13.91 2.31 -22.27
C ALA A 358 -14.87 1.52 -21.37
N GLU A 359 -14.42 0.45 -20.71
CA GLU A 359 -15.18 -0.30 -19.71
C GLU A 359 -15.20 0.39 -18.34
N LEU A 360 -14.33 1.37 -18.09
CA LEU A 360 -14.25 2.05 -16.80
C LEU A 360 -15.35 3.10 -16.63
N SER A 361 -15.95 3.13 -15.45
CA SER A 361 -16.75 4.27 -15.00
C SER A 361 -15.81 5.34 -14.42
N PRO A 362 -15.71 6.54 -15.03
CA PRO A 362 -14.78 7.58 -14.54
C PRO A 362 -15.09 8.02 -13.11
N ARG A 363 -16.34 7.91 -12.65
CA ARG A 363 -16.73 8.27 -11.28
C ARG A 363 -16.06 7.42 -10.21
N TRP A 364 -15.66 6.19 -10.53
CA TRP A 364 -15.06 5.27 -9.56
C TRP A 364 -13.62 5.67 -9.19
N VAL A 365 -12.89 6.23 -10.15
CA VAL A 365 -11.50 6.71 -9.96
C VAL A 365 -11.42 8.21 -9.66
N GLN A 366 -12.54 8.93 -9.63
CA GLN A 366 -12.54 10.35 -9.29
C GLN A 366 -12.25 10.58 -7.81
N LEU A 367 -11.63 11.71 -7.51
CA LEU A 367 -11.37 12.19 -6.16
C LEU A 367 -12.52 13.08 -5.69
N SER A 368 -12.75 13.08 -4.37
CA SER A 368 -13.64 14.03 -3.72
C SER A 368 -13.12 15.47 -3.86
N GLU A 369 -14.01 16.44 -3.64
CA GLU A 369 -13.63 17.86 -3.65
C GLU A 369 -12.50 18.15 -2.65
N ARG A 370 -12.61 17.59 -1.42
CA ARG A 370 -11.56 17.68 -0.41
C ARG A 370 -10.23 17.11 -0.91
N GLY A 371 -10.22 15.91 -1.50
CA GLY A 371 -9.02 15.31 -2.09
C GLY A 371 -8.35 16.19 -3.15
N CYS A 372 -9.15 16.81 -4.02
CA CYS A 372 -8.65 17.76 -5.01
C CYS A 372 -8.01 19.01 -4.36
N LEU A 373 -8.63 19.55 -3.31
CA LEU A 373 -8.12 20.73 -2.59
C LEU A 373 -6.84 20.42 -1.80
N LEU A 374 -6.74 19.24 -1.17
CA LEU A 374 -5.53 18.79 -0.48
C LEU A 374 -4.35 18.66 -1.45
N LEU A 375 -4.59 18.08 -2.63
CA LEU A 375 -3.56 17.96 -3.66
C LEU A 375 -3.13 19.30 -4.25
N ARG A 376 -4.05 20.27 -4.39
CA ARG A 376 -3.70 21.66 -4.74
C ARG A 376 -2.87 22.36 -3.67
N LEU A 377 -3.17 22.10 -2.39
CA LEU A 377 -2.35 22.60 -1.29
C LEU A 377 -0.94 21.99 -1.36
N LEU A 378 -0.84 20.71 -1.70
CA LEU A 378 0.43 20.01 -1.88
C LEU A 378 1.23 20.52 -3.10
N GLN A 379 0.58 20.82 -4.22
CA GLN A 379 1.21 21.51 -5.37
C GLN A 379 1.82 22.86 -4.97
N LYS A 380 1.19 23.59 -4.04
CA LYS A 380 1.75 24.84 -3.53
C LYS A 380 3.05 24.60 -2.74
N ALA A 381 3.12 23.53 -1.94
CA ALA A 381 4.36 23.13 -1.28
C ALA A 381 5.43 22.74 -2.31
N GLU A 382 5.07 21.99 -3.35
CA GLU A 382 6.01 21.65 -4.44
C GLU A 382 6.57 22.89 -5.14
N THR A 383 5.70 23.88 -5.43
CA THR A 383 6.12 25.13 -6.06
C THR A 383 7.12 25.88 -5.18
N LEU A 384 6.86 25.98 -3.87
CA LEU A 384 7.77 26.61 -2.91
C LEU A 384 9.09 25.84 -2.79
N LEU A 385 9.04 24.51 -2.85
CA LEU A 385 10.22 23.64 -2.86
C LEU A 385 11.09 23.88 -4.10
N ARG A 386 10.46 24.05 -5.28
CA ARG A 386 11.18 24.31 -6.54
C ARG A 386 11.69 25.74 -6.69
N SER A 387 11.02 26.73 -6.09
CA SER A 387 11.40 28.15 -6.21
C SER A 387 12.40 28.62 -5.14
N GLY A 388 12.48 27.93 -4.01
CA GLY A 388 13.30 28.34 -2.86
C GLY A 388 14.73 27.77 -2.86
N ILE A 389 15.65 28.49 -2.19
CA ILE A 389 16.98 27.98 -1.83
C ILE A 389 16.84 27.28 -0.46
N HIS A 390 16.49 26.00 -0.47
CA HIS A 390 16.35 25.20 0.76
C HIS A 390 17.74 24.76 1.24
N SER A 391 18.42 25.63 1.99
CA SER A 391 19.71 25.33 2.60
C SER A 391 19.56 24.95 4.07
N HIS A 392 19.92 23.71 4.42
CA HIS A 392 19.88 23.20 5.79
C HIS A 392 20.92 23.87 6.67
N ARG A 393 20.50 24.75 7.58
CA ARG A 393 21.27 25.05 8.79
C ARG A 393 20.50 25.16 10.10
N HIS A 394 19.17 25.00 10.09
CA HIS A 394 18.41 25.00 11.34
C HIS A 394 17.70 23.67 11.54
N GLY A 395 18.12 22.99 12.61
CA GLY A 395 17.64 21.67 12.97
C GLY A 395 16.16 21.63 13.27
N TRP A 396 15.64 20.42 13.11
CA TRP A 396 14.30 19.90 13.32
C TRP A 396 13.61 20.25 14.67
N ASP A 397 14.32 20.89 15.61
CA ASP A 397 13.90 21.06 17.01
C ASP A 397 12.99 22.27 17.28
N HIS A 398 12.68 23.12 16.30
CA HIS A 398 11.80 24.28 16.55
C HIS A 398 10.33 23.92 16.79
N LEU A 399 9.93 22.66 16.57
CA LEU A 399 8.61 22.16 16.94
C LEU A 399 8.53 21.61 18.37
N HIS A 400 9.67 21.46 19.07
CA HIS A 400 9.71 20.89 20.42
C HIS A 400 9.44 21.89 21.56
N ASP A 401 9.50 23.20 21.32
CA ASP A 401 9.13 24.22 22.31
C ASP A 401 7.76 24.85 21.99
N GLN A 402 6.68 24.07 22.12
CA GLN A 402 5.31 24.59 21.99
C GLN A 402 4.94 25.61 23.09
N ASP A 403 5.70 25.70 24.18
CA ASP A 403 5.51 26.76 25.18
C ASP A 403 5.96 28.15 24.68
N GLN A 404 6.75 28.22 23.59
CA GLN A 404 7.11 29.48 22.92
C GLN A 404 6.28 29.79 21.67
N LEU A 405 5.38 28.91 21.24
CA LEU A 405 4.39 29.20 20.17
C LEU A 405 3.29 30.19 20.60
N ARG A 406 3.39 30.75 21.81
CA ARG A 406 2.66 31.97 22.20
C ARG A 406 3.41 33.27 21.87
N SER A 407 4.62 33.21 21.35
CA SER A 407 5.36 34.37 20.83
C SER A 407 5.82 34.09 19.40
N TRP A 408 4.95 34.42 18.46
CA TRP A 408 5.22 34.41 17.00
C TRP A 408 6.12 35.58 16.56
N ASP A 409 6.65 36.38 17.50
CA ASP A 409 7.28 37.70 17.23
C ASP A 409 8.82 37.72 17.28
N HIS A 410 9.51 36.58 17.45
CA HIS A 410 10.94 36.59 17.80
C HIS A 410 11.91 35.85 16.86
N LEU A 411 11.54 35.56 15.61
CA LEU A 411 12.49 35.00 14.63
C LEU A 411 12.67 35.93 13.42
N CYS A 412 13.93 36.04 12.96
CA CYS A 412 14.37 36.96 11.91
C CYS A 412 13.53 36.84 10.62
N PRO A 413 13.18 37.97 9.94
CA PRO A 413 12.06 38.00 8.99
C PRO A 413 12.37 37.55 7.56
N GLU A 414 13.65 37.46 7.15
CA GLU A 414 13.97 37.50 5.71
C GLU A 414 14.29 36.15 5.04
N ASP A 415 14.64 35.07 5.78
CA ASP A 415 15.06 33.79 5.18
C ASP A 415 14.15 32.56 5.52
N CYS A 416 13.01 32.74 6.20
CA CYS A 416 12.30 31.63 6.87
C CYS A 416 10.80 31.43 6.52
N THR A 417 10.20 32.22 5.62
CA THR A 417 8.73 32.15 5.40
C THR A 417 8.30 30.94 4.57
N ASP A 418 9.05 30.60 3.51
CA ASP A 418 8.65 29.54 2.57
C ASP A 418 8.81 28.15 3.18
N GLN A 419 9.92 27.90 3.89
CA GLN A 419 10.15 26.62 4.58
C GLN A 419 9.12 26.38 5.69
N ARG A 420 8.76 27.43 6.47
CA ARG A 420 7.68 27.35 7.47
C ARG A 420 6.35 27.01 6.82
N THR A 421 6.06 27.60 5.67
CA THR A 421 4.82 27.36 4.92
C THR A 421 4.75 25.91 4.42
N VAL A 422 5.84 25.37 3.87
CA VAL A 422 5.92 23.97 3.43
C VAL A 422 5.64 22.99 4.58
N TRP A 423 6.28 23.19 5.74
CA TRP A 423 6.05 22.31 6.89
C TRP A 423 4.66 22.44 7.49
N ALA A 424 4.07 23.64 7.47
CA ALA A 424 2.68 23.83 7.86
C ALA A 424 1.74 23.06 6.91
N ILE A 425 2.03 23.07 5.59
CA ILE A 425 1.28 22.27 4.61
C ILE A 425 1.42 20.78 4.92
N PHE A 426 2.64 20.24 5.06
CA PHE A 426 2.83 18.82 5.37
C PHE A 426 2.14 18.41 6.67
N SER A 427 2.26 19.22 7.73
CA SER A 427 1.60 18.95 9.01
C SER A 427 0.07 18.92 8.87
N PHE A 428 -0.50 19.88 8.12
CA PHE A 428 -1.94 19.91 7.86
C PHE A 428 -2.40 18.67 7.06
N LEU A 429 -1.64 18.25 6.05
CA LEU A 429 -1.98 17.09 5.22
C LEU A 429 -1.98 15.79 6.03
N VAL A 430 -0.96 15.57 6.87
CA VAL A 430 -0.90 14.38 7.74
C VAL A 430 -2.02 14.41 8.77
N TRP A 431 -2.30 15.58 9.36
CA TRP A 431 -3.42 15.77 10.28
C TRP A 431 -4.75 15.40 9.62
N ASP A 432 -4.95 15.76 8.35
CA ASP A 432 -6.17 15.39 7.65
C ASP A 432 -6.25 13.90 7.33
N CYS A 433 -5.13 13.26 6.98
CA CYS A 433 -5.06 11.81 6.83
C CYS A 433 -5.48 11.11 8.13
N MET A 434 -5.05 11.61 9.30
CA MET A 434 -5.44 11.06 10.61
C MET A 434 -6.94 11.19 10.86
N ALA A 435 -7.54 12.33 10.50
CA ALA A 435 -8.99 12.53 10.58
C ALA A 435 -9.77 11.53 9.72
N GLU A 436 -9.19 11.06 8.62
CA GLU A 436 -9.84 10.10 7.72
C GLU A 436 -9.71 8.65 8.21
N VAL A 437 -8.57 8.25 8.79
CA VAL A 437 -8.29 6.81 9.03
C VAL A 437 -8.37 6.33 10.48
N LEU A 438 -8.23 7.22 11.47
CA LEU A 438 -8.19 6.82 12.89
C LEU A 438 -9.58 6.90 13.54
N GLU A 439 -9.99 5.87 14.30
CA GLU A 439 -11.24 5.92 15.08
C GLU A 439 -11.22 7.06 16.09
N GLU A 440 -10.10 7.23 16.79
CA GLU A 440 -9.89 8.31 17.77
C GLU A 440 -8.54 8.99 17.51
N PRO A 441 -8.46 9.96 16.59
CA PRO A 441 -7.23 10.68 16.33
C PRO A 441 -6.82 11.52 17.55
N GLU A 442 -5.56 11.38 17.97
CA GLU A 442 -5.00 12.22 19.02
C GLU A 442 -4.80 13.65 18.51
N ALA A 443 -5.28 14.63 19.26
CA ALA A 443 -5.12 16.04 18.88
C ALA A 443 -3.65 16.49 18.93
N LYS A 444 -2.78 15.84 19.71
CA LYS A 444 -1.36 16.18 19.80
C LYS A 444 -0.54 14.91 20.08
N PRO A 445 -0.12 14.16 19.05
CA PRO A 445 0.72 13.00 19.24
C PRO A 445 2.09 13.36 19.81
N SER A 446 2.63 12.50 20.68
CA SER A 446 4.01 12.60 21.13
C SER A 446 4.96 12.46 19.93
N GLY A 447 5.87 13.41 19.71
CA GLY A 447 6.84 13.34 18.62
C GLY A 447 6.50 14.14 17.35
N GLY A 448 5.49 15.02 17.38
CA GLY A 448 5.19 15.93 16.27
C GLY A 448 4.72 15.21 15.00
N ILE A 449 5.14 15.68 13.82
CA ILE A 449 4.69 15.10 12.53
C ILE A 449 5.12 13.63 12.35
N LEU A 450 6.26 13.22 12.91
CA LEU A 450 6.68 11.82 12.88
C LEU A 450 5.81 10.95 13.78
N GLY A 451 5.43 11.45 14.96
CA GLY A 451 4.44 10.78 15.81
C GLY A 451 3.07 10.63 15.12
N MET A 452 2.69 11.58 14.25
CA MET A 452 1.49 11.43 13.41
C MET A 452 1.64 10.30 12.38
N ILE A 453 2.81 10.17 11.73
CA ILE A 453 3.10 9.08 10.78
C ILE A 453 3.07 7.71 11.48
N GLU A 454 3.62 7.61 12.70
CA GLU A 454 3.56 6.39 13.50
C GLU A 454 2.11 5.95 13.78
N GLN A 455 1.22 6.89 14.12
CA GLN A 455 -0.20 6.58 14.32
C GLN A 455 -0.89 6.15 13.02
N LEU A 456 -0.58 6.80 11.89
CA LEU A 456 -1.08 6.38 10.58
C LEU A 456 -0.61 4.97 10.23
N SER A 457 0.64 4.63 10.52
CA SER A 457 1.22 3.30 10.29
C SER A 457 0.51 2.23 11.13
N ALA A 458 0.24 2.53 12.40
CA ALA A 458 -0.49 1.64 13.31
C ALA A 458 -1.94 1.37 12.87
N SER A 459 -2.56 2.27 12.09
CA SER A 459 -3.93 2.11 11.60
C SER A 459 -4.12 0.94 10.63
N GLY A 460 -3.05 0.56 9.89
CA GLY A 460 -3.10 -0.42 8.81
C GLY A 460 -4.00 -0.06 7.62
N ARG A 461 -4.51 1.19 7.55
CA ARG A 461 -5.37 1.69 6.46
C ARG A 461 -4.61 2.43 5.37
N VAL A 462 -3.41 2.92 5.69
CA VAL A 462 -2.47 3.50 4.73
C VAL A 462 -1.38 2.48 4.44
N GLU A 463 -0.90 2.44 3.21
CA GLU A 463 0.14 1.49 2.82
C GLU A 463 1.47 1.82 3.54
N ALA A 464 1.98 0.84 4.30
CA ALA A 464 3.17 1.03 5.13
C ALA A 464 4.41 1.47 4.33
N ALA A 465 4.56 0.99 3.09
CA ALA A 465 5.68 1.38 2.23
C ALA A 465 5.67 2.89 1.89
N LEU A 466 4.49 3.47 1.65
CA LEU A 466 4.36 4.91 1.40
C LEU A 466 4.72 5.71 2.66
N LEU A 467 4.24 5.30 3.83
CA LEU A 467 4.53 5.99 5.09
C LEU A 467 6.02 5.93 5.45
N GLN A 468 6.68 4.78 5.25
CA GLN A 468 8.12 4.63 5.43
C GLN A 468 8.92 5.52 4.49
N GLU A 469 8.48 5.66 3.24
CA GLU A 469 9.14 6.54 2.27
C GLU A 469 8.98 8.02 2.67
N VAL A 470 7.80 8.45 3.14
CA VAL A 470 7.61 9.80 3.69
C VAL A 470 8.53 10.06 4.88
N GLU A 471 8.57 9.12 5.83
CA GLU A 471 9.43 9.21 7.02
C GLU A 471 10.91 9.33 6.64
N GLN A 472 11.37 8.52 5.68
CA GLN A 472 12.73 8.58 5.17
C GLN A 472 13.01 9.91 4.47
N CYS A 473 12.12 10.34 3.58
CA CYS A 473 12.25 11.60 2.84
C CYS A 473 12.38 12.80 3.77
N TRP A 474 11.60 12.82 4.85
CA TRP A 474 11.69 13.87 5.86
C TRP A 474 12.91 13.73 6.74
N THR A 475 13.34 12.52 7.09
CA THR A 475 14.58 12.32 7.85
C THR A 475 15.81 12.82 7.08
N GLU A 476 15.84 12.63 5.76
CA GLU A 476 16.91 13.12 4.88
C GLU A 476 16.80 14.64 4.67
N GLY A 477 15.58 15.11 4.39
CA GLY A 477 15.19 16.52 4.38
C GLY A 477 15.75 17.37 3.25
N ASP A 478 16.66 16.87 2.41
CA ASP A 478 17.17 17.62 1.26
C ASP A 478 16.07 17.91 0.22
N ALA A 479 16.35 18.83 -0.71
CA ALA A 479 15.35 19.30 -1.66
C ALA A 479 14.78 18.17 -2.55
N GLU A 480 15.59 17.18 -2.94
CA GLU A 480 15.11 16.05 -3.74
C GLU A 480 14.22 15.13 -2.90
N SER A 481 14.63 14.83 -1.66
CA SER A 481 13.84 14.02 -0.73
C SER A 481 12.53 14.71 -0.33
N LEU A 482 12.50 16.03 -0.13
CA LEU A 482 11.24 16.76 0.10
C LEU A 482 10.34 16.76 -1.14
N LEU A 483 10.90 16.90 -2.35
CA LEU A 483 10.13 16.74 -3.59
C LEU A 483 9.63 15.31 -3.78
N GLN A 484 10.36 14.31 -3.32
CA GLN A 484 9.89 12.93 -3.32
C GLN A 484 8.71 12.77 -2.35
N SER A 485 8.80 13.34 -1.14
CA SER A 485 7.69 13.31 -0.17
C SER A 485 6.39 13.90 -0.72
N VAL A 486 6.46 14.90 -1.63
CA VAL A 486 5.30 15.43 -2.34
C VAL A 486 4.60 14.34 -3.17
N ARG A 487 5.35 13.55 -3.94
CA ARG A 487 4.77 12.47 -4.77
C ARG A 487 4.16 11.37 -3.92
N VAL A 488 4.85 11.00 -2.85
CA VAL A 488 4.42 9.96 -1.92
C VAL A 488 3.15 10.38 -1.20
N LEU A 489 3.12 11.59 -0.63
CA LEU A 489 1.92 12.15 0.00
C LEU A 489 0.77 12.31 -0.99
N ALA A 490 1.05 12.71 -2.24
CA ALA A 490 0.01 12.80 -3.26
C ALA A 490 -0.68 11.44 -3.49
N GLN A 491 0.09 10.35 -3.53
CA GLN A 491 -0.49 9.02 -3.65
C GLN A 491 -1.33 8.63 -2.41
N VAL A 492 -0.84 8.93 -1.19
CA VAL A 492 -1.61 8.70 0.04
C VAL A 492 -2.95 9.45 0.00
N LEU A 493 -2.94 10.73 -0.36
CA LEU A 493 -4.16 11.55 -0.45
C LEU A 493 -5.13 11.03 -1.51
N ARG A 494 -4.62 10.57 -2.66
CA ARG A 494 -5.45 9.96 -3.71
C ARG A 494 -6.13 8.67 -3.25
N ASP A 495 -5.46 7.88 -2.42
CA ASP A 495 -6.00 6.63 -1.88
C ASP A 495 -7.05 6.85 -0.80
N LEU A 496 -6.89 7.91 0.01
CA LEU A 496 -7.79 8.21 1.13
C LEU A 496 -9.05 9.00 0.73
N HIS A 497 -9.02 9.74 -0.38
CA HIS A 497 -10.11 10.67 -0.73
C HIS A 497 -10.82 10.41 -2.07
N PRO A 498 -11.28 9.17 -2.36
CA PRO A 498 -12.12 8.92 -3.54
C PRO A 498 -13.46 9.67 -3.45
N LEU A 499 -14.03 10.01 -4.60
CA LEU A 499 -15.31 10.69 -4.75
C LEU A 499 -16.48 9.77 -4.36
N GLN A 500 -16.47 8.57 -4.92
CA GLN A 500 -17.45 7.56 -4.57
C GLN A 500 -16.90 6.75 -3.39
N GLU A 501 -17.71 6.64 -2.33
CA GLU A 501 -17.50 5.62 -1.31
C GLU A 501 -17.73 4.24 -1.92
N GLY A 502 -16.69 3.72 -2.56
CA GLY A 502 -16.62 2.35 -3.01
C GLY A 502 -16.28 1.44 -1.84
N LEU A 503 -16.79 0.22 -1.87
CA LEU A 503 -16.17 -0.86 -1.12
C LEU A 503 -14.94 -1.31 -1.90
N GLN A 504 -13.76 -1.20 -1.31
CA GLN A 504 -12.56 -1.80 -1.85
C GLN A 504 -12.74 -3.32 -1.81
N LEU A 505 -12.68 -3.94 -2.99
CA LEU A 505 -12.76 -5.38 -3.14
C LEU A 505 -11.36 -5.96 -3.16
N SER A 506 -11.09 -6.96 -2.31
CA SER A 506 -9.86 -7.74 -2.42
C SER A 506 -9.84 -8.52 -3.74
N SER A 507 -8.65 -8.99 -4.14
CA SER A 507 -8.59 -10.08 -5.14
C SER A 507 -9.41 -11.27 -4.65
N SER A 508 -10.06 -11.96 -5.59
CA SER A 508 -10.93 -13.08 -5.23
C SER A 508 -10.11 -14.32 -4.86
N VAL A 509 -10.44 -14.93 -3.73
CA VAL A 509 -9.91 -16.25 -3.32
C VAL A 509 -11.09 -17.21 -3.30
N GLU A 510 -11.13 -18.18 -4.23
CA GLU A 510 -12.27 -19.11 -4.37
C GLU A 510 -13.63 -18.40 -4.50
N GLY A 511 -13.68 -17.33 -5.30
CA GLY A 511 -14.90 -16.53 -5.50
C GLY A 511 -15.28 -15.63 -4.30
N LEU A 512 -14.50 -15.61 -3.22
CA LEU A 512 -14.70 -14.71 -2.08
C LEU A 512 -13.97 -13.37 -2.30
N PHE A 513 -14.72 -12.29 -2.25
CA PHE A 513 -14.24 -10.92 -2.25
C PHE A 513 -14.41 -10.34 -0.84
N SER A 514 -13.33 -9.93 -0.19
CA SER A 514 -13.42 -9.16 1.05
C SER A 514 -13.76 -7.73 0.71
N CYS A 515 -14.71 -7.15 1.43
CA CYS A 515 -15.17 -5.79 1.23
C CYS A 515 -14.64 -4.92 2.37
N ARG A 516 -13.97 -3.83 2.04
CA ARG A 516 -13.55 -2.82 3.02
C ARG A 516 -14.13 -1.46 2.63
N PRO A 517 -14.79 -0.74 3.56
CA PRO A 517 -15.15 0.65 3.34
C PRO A 517 -13.88 1.46 3.05
N SER A 518 -13.90 2.30 2.01
CA SER A 518 -12.81 3.23 1.73
C SER A 518 -12.68 4.31 2.80
N ARG A 519 -13.80 4.76 3.38
CA ARG A 519 -13.85 5.76 4.44
C ARG A 519 -14.21 5.15 5.78
N LEU A 520 -13.62 5.70 6.83
CA LEU A 520 -14.02 5.37 8.19
C LEU A 520 -15.31 6.13 8.52
N HIS A 521 -16.31 5.39 9.00
CA HIS A 521 -17.53 5.97 9.50
C HIS A 521 -17.65 5.65 10.99
N ARG A 522 -17.80 6.67 11.82
CA ARG A 522 -17.81 6.56 13.27
C ARG A 522 -19.25 6.63 13.77
N VAL A 523 -19.73 5.50 14.28
CA VAL A 523 -21.05 5.42 14.91
C VAL A 523 -20.97 6.06 16.29
N THR A 524 -21.78 7.11 16.51
CA THR A 524 -21.83 7.96 17.70
C THR A 524 -23.26 8.01 18.25
N SER A 525 -23.46 8.70 19.38
CA SER A 525 -24.77 8.98 19.96
C SER A 525 -25.41 10.27 19.43
N PHE A 526 -24.75 10.95 18.47
CA PHE A 526 -25.11 12.30 18.07
C PHE A 526 -26.45 12.30 17.32
N GLN A 527 -27.43 13.03 17.83
CA GLN A 527 -28.78 13.03 17.24
C GLN A 527 -28.94 14.03 16.08
N GLY A 528 -27.93 14.87 15.83
CA GLY A 528 -28.03 15.97 14.89
C GLY A 528 -28.85 17.16 15.39
N VAL A 529 -28.97 18.16 14.54
CA VAL A 529 -29.59 19.46 14.79
C VAL A 529 -30.47 19.82 13.59
N SER A 530 -31.68 20.32 13.85
CA SER A 530 -32.57 20.71 12.75
C SER A 530 -31.96 21.80 11.86
N ALA A 531 -32.16 21.69 10.54
CA ALA A 531 -31.67 22.69 9.58
C ALA A 531 -32.13 24.12 9.90
N ARG A 532 -33.29 24.30 10.54
CA ARG A 532 -33.77 25.61 10.99
C ARG A 532 -32.89 26.22 12.07
N VAL A 533 -32.41 25.42 13.01
CA VAL A 533 -31.54 25.87 14.10
C VAL A 533 -30.15 26.18 13.56
N ILE A 534 -29.61 25.33 12.67
CA ILE A 534 -28.34 25.58 11.96
C ILE A 534 -28.42 26.91 11.19
N ARG A 535 -29.47 27.10 10.38
CA ARG A 535 -29.69 28.37 9.65
C ARG A 535 -29.80 29.57 10.58
N ARG A 536 -30.51 29.45 11.71
CA ARG A 536 -30.64 30.54 12.69
C ARG A 536 -29.29 30.93 13.31
N ALA A 537 -28.44 29.95 13.61
CA ALA A 537 -27.10 30.20 14.15
C ALA A 537 -26.24 30.98 13.16
N LEU A 538 -26.31 30.60 11.88
CA LEU A 538 -25.54 31.24 10.80
C LEU A 538 -26.12 32.59 10.36
N SER A 539 -27.44 32.79 10.40
CA SER A 539 -28.11 34.02 9.93
C SER A 539 -27.94 35.23 10.86
N SER A 540 -27.45 35.04 12.09
CA SER A 540 -27.22 36.12 13.05
C SER A 540 -25.93 36.91 12.79
N MET A 541 -25.32 36.78 11.60
CA MET A 541 -24.16 37.57 11.20
C MET A 541 -24.60 38.92 10.63
N VAL A 542 -24.30 39.99 11.37
CA VAL A 542 -24.13 41.32 10.78
C VAL A 542 -22.62 41.55 10.73
N PRO A 543 -21.98 41.64 9.56
CA PRO A 543 -20.58 42.00 9.48
C PRO A 543 -20.41 43.42 10.04
N SER A 544 -19.62 43.60 11.09
CA SER A 544 -19.16 44.93 11.49
C SER A 544 -18.14 45.39 10.43
N SER A 545 -18.52 46.41 9.67
CA SER A 545 -17.70 47.01 8.60
C SER A 545 -16.58 47.92 9.14
N SER A 546 -16.13 47.73 10.39
CA SER A 546 -15.32 48.72 11.10
C SER A 546 -13.80 48.51 11.03
N ASP A 547 -13.30 47.32 10.66
CA ASP A 547 -11.85 47.09 10.58
C ASP A 547 -11.33 47.22 9.14
N GLN A 548 -10.90 48.44 8.80
CA GLN A 548 -10.25 48.78 7.52
C GLN A 548 -8.85 48.15 7.37
N ASP A 549 -8.26 47.63 8.44
CA ASP A 549 -6.86 47.18 8.49
C ASP A 549 -6.65 45.65 8.38
N THR A 550 -7.70 44.85 8.21
CA THR A 550 -7.59 43.38 8.13
C THR A 550 -7.51 42.87 6.69
N THR A 551 -6.55 41.98 6.41
CA THR A 551 -6.45 41.32 5.09
C THR A 551 -7.73 40.53 4.79
N PRO A 552 -8.15 40.42 3.51
CA PRO A 552 -9.36 39.67 3.14
C PRO A 552 -9.36 38.23 3.66
N LEU A 553 -8.17 37.59 3.68
CA LEU A 553 -7.99 36.21 4.14
C LEU A 553 -8.15 36.08 5.66
N ALA A 554 -7.63 37.04 6.44
CA ALA A 554 -7.82 37.08 7.89
C ALA A 554 -9.30 37.24 8.27
N ARG A 555 -10.03 38.09 7.53
CA ARG A 555 -11.47 38.26 7.72
C ARG A 555 -12.25 36.99 7.45
N GLN A 556 -11.94 36.28 6.35
CA GLN A 556 -12.58 35.01 6.01
C GLN A 556 -12.29 33.90 7.04
N HIS A 557 -11.06 33.81 7.54
CA HIS A 557 -10.69 32.84 8.57
C HIS A 557 -11.42 33.12 9.89
N MET A 558 -11.45 34.38 10.31
CA MET A 558 -12.20 34.81 11.49
C MET A 558 -13.69 34.49 11.35
N GLU A 559 -14.29 34.77 10.19
CA GLU A 559 -15.67 34.43 9.91
C GLU A 559 -15.93 32.92 10.03
N ALA A 560 -15.05 32.09 9.49
CA ALA A 560 -15.14 30.64 9.62
C ALA A 560 -15.06 30.18 11.09
N CYS A 561 -14.12 30.72 11.88
CA CYS A 561 -13.99 30.42 13.31
C CYS A 561 -15.26 30.80 14.09
N VAL A 562 -15.84 31.97 13.83
CA VAL A 562 -17.09 32.42 14.48
C VAL A 562 -18.26 31.52 14.09
N ARG A 563 -18.35 31.11 12.82
CA ARG A 563 -19.40 30.17 12.37
C ARG A 563 -19.26 28.82 13.07
N ILE A 564 -18.05 28.29 13.21
CA ILE A 564 -17.78 27.05 13.96
C ILE A 564 -18.21 27.21 15.43
N ALA A 565 -17.79 28.28 16.10
CA ALA A 565 -18.15 28.55 17.50
C ALA A 565 -19.67 28.56 17.72
N ARG A 566 -20.41 29.28 16.87
CA ARG A 566 -21.88 29.37 16.96
C ARG A 566 -22.57 28.04 16.69
N LEU A 567 -22.06 27.26 15.73
CA LEU A 567 -22.60 25.93 15.44
C LEU A 567 -22.34 24.97 16.60
N LEU A 568 -21.19 25.05 17.25
CA LEU A 568 -20.89 24.25 18.44
C LEU A 568 -21.75 24.65 19.66
N ASP A 569 -22.00 25.95 19.88
CA ASP A 569 -22.88 26.43 20.95
C ASP A 569 -24.32 25.90 20.82
N VAL A 570 -24.76 25.63 19.58
CA VAL A 570 -26.07 25.03 19.30
C VAL A 570 -26.12 23.55 19.69
N VAL A 571 -25.01 22.84 19.54
CA VAL A 571 -24.87 21.41 19.84
C VAL A 571 -24.78 21.17 21.35
N GLN A 572 -24.29 22.15 22.12
CA GLN A 572 -24.11 21.99 23.55
C GLN A 572 -25.44 21.76 24.32
N PRO A 573 -25.44 20.84 25.31
CA PRO A 573 -26.61 20.63 26.18
C PRO A 573 -26.99 21.87 27.01
N LYS A 574 -25.98 22.65 27.44
CA LYS A 574 -26.16 23.91 28.17
C LYS A 574 -25.88 25.07 27.23
N ARG A 575 -26.93 25.68 26.70
CA ARG A 575 -26.81 26.81 25.78
C ARG A 575 -26.24 28.04 26.49
N THR A 576 -24.95 28.29 26.31
CA THR A 576 -24.34 29.60 26.55
C THR A 576 -24.14 30.27 25.21
N THR A 577 -25.05 31.18 24.85
CA THR A 577 -24.87 31.98 23.63
C THR A 577 -23.86 33.08 23.92
N VAL A 578 -22.65 32.92 23.39
CA VAL A 578 -21.60 33.95 23.49
C VAL A 578 -21.72 34.87 22.28
N ASP A 579 -21.72 36.18 22.52
CA ASP A 579 -21.68 37.16 21.44
C ASP A 579 -20.24 37.39 20.96
N PHE A 580 -19.96 36.92 19.74
CA PHE A 580 -18.65 37.06 19.10
C PHE A 580 -18.54 38.28 18.17
N SER A 581 -19.55 39.16 18.13
CA SER A 581 -19.61 40.25 17.13
C SER A 581 -18.41 41.19 17.14
N ASN A 582 -17.71 41.32 18.28
CA ASN A 582 -16.48 42.12 18.44
C ASN A 582 -15.36 41.36 19.18
N ALA A 583 -15.41 40.02 19.21
CA ALA A 583 -14.41 39.23 19.94
C ALA A 583 -13.09 39.13 19.15
N PRO A 584 -11.91 39.23 19.79
CA PRO A 584 -10.63 38.92 19.14
C PRO A 584 -10.59 37.46 18.66
N THR A 585 -9.87 37.18 17.57
CA THR A 585 -9.73 35.83 17.01
C THR A 585 -9.23 34.82 18.05
N ALA A 586 -8.27 35.20 18.89
CA ALA A 586 -7.76 34.35 19.96
C ALA A 586 -8.86 33.94 20.96
N THR A 587 -9.79 34.85 21.29
CA THR A 587 -10.92 34.56 22.18
C THR A 587 -11.89 33.57 21.55
N VAL A 588 -12.16 33.71 20.24
CA VAL A 588 -13.01 32.75 19.50
C VAL A 588 -12.35 31.38 19.43
N ILE A 589 -11.05 31.31 19.11
CA ILE A 589 -10.28 30.06 19.08
C ILE A 589 -10.31 29.36 20.44
N GLN A 590 -10.03 30.10 21.52
CA GLN A 590 -10.03 29.56 22.88
C GLN A 590 -11.42 29.03 23.28
N HIS A 591 -12.48 29.73 22.87
CA HIS A 591 -13.85 29.25 23.08
C HIS A 591 -14.09 27.92 22.36
N VAL A 592 -13.78 27.83 21.06
CA VAL A 592 -13.96 26.59 20.29
C VAL A 592 -13.17 25.42 20.92
N GLN A 593 -11.92 25.63 21.29
CA GLN A 593 -11.09 24.62 21.96
C GLN A 593 -11.71 24.15 23.28
N SER A 594 -12.21 25.08 24.10
CA SER A 594 -12.90 24.79 25.36
C SER A 594 -14.17 23.96 25.12
N VAL A 595 -14.96 24.32 24.12
CA VAL A 595 -16.18 23.60 23.75
C VAL A 595 -15.86 22.16 23.30
N LEU A 596 -14.91 21.98 22.39
CA LEU A 596 -14.52 20.65 21.87
C LEU A 596 -13.84 19.75 22.91
N SER A 597 -13.35 20.33 24.01
CA SER A 597 -12.78 19.59 25.14
C SER A 597 -13.86 19.08 26.13
N ASN A 598 -15.11 19.47 25.95
CA ASN A 598 -16.22 19.03 26.79
C ASN A 598 -16.54 17.54 26.56
N PRO A 599 -16.91 16.76 27.59
CA PRO A 599 -17.36 15.38 27.44
C PRO A 599 -18.45 15.14 26.38
N ALA A 600 -19.27 16.15 26.08
CA ALA A 600 -20.27 16.08 25.00
C ALA A 600 -19.67 15.89 23.58
N PHE A 601 -18.36 16.08 23.42
CA PHE A 601 -17.62 15.89 22.16
C PHE A 601 -16.56 14.78 22.28
N ASN A 602 -16.79 13.79 23.16
CA ASN A 602 -15.99 12.57 23.16
C ASN A 602 -16.34 11.70 21.93
N SER A 603 -15.54 10.66 21.69
CA SER A 603 -15.66 9.77 20.52
C SER A 603 -16.95 8.96 20.46
N GLU A 604 -17.62 8.75 21.60
CA GLU A 604 -18.93 8.11 21.65
C GLU A 604 -20.06 9.07 21.28
N ALA A 605 -19.93 10.35 21.64
CA ALA A 605 -20.99 11.34 21.50
C ALA A 605 -20.89 12.19 20.22
N PHE A 606 -19.72 12.23 19.58
CA PHE A 606 -19.45 13.07 18.42
C PHE A 606 -18.33 12.48 17.55
N ASP A 607 -18.41 12.67 16.23
CA ASP A 607 -17.42 12.11 15.31
C ASP A 607 -16.03 12.70 15.57
N ALA A 608 -15.10 11.84 16.00
CA ALA A 608 -13.76 12.24 16.38
C ALA A 608 -12.94 12.80 15.20
N GLY A 609 -13.20 12.37 13.96
CA GLY A 609 -12.59 12.91 12.75
C GLY A 609 -13.11 14.30 12.41
N VAL A 610 -14.44 14.53 12.52
CA VAL A 610 -15.03 15.87 12.39
C VAL A 610 -14.43 16.81 13.44
N ARG A 611 -14.36 16.37 14.71
CA ARG A 611 -13.70 17.13 15.78
C ARG A 611 -12.24 17.46 15.42
N HIS A 612 -11.50 16.50 14.89
CA HIS A 612 -10.09 16.66 14.52
C HIS A 612 -9.90 17.68 13.39
N ARG A 613 -10.79 17.69 12.38
CA ARG A 613 -10.80 18.71 11.32
C ARG A 613 -11.18 20.09 11.84
N LEU A 614 -12.11 20.19 12.80
CA LEU A 614 -12.43 21.48 13.42
C LEU A 614 -11.23 22.06 14.18
N LEU A 615 -10.45 21.22 14.85
CA LEU A 615 -9.21 21.65 15.51
C LEU A 615 -8.15 22.13 14.51
N SER A 616 -8.06 21.53 13.31
CA SER A 616 -7.11 21.98 12.29
C SER A 616 -7.44 23.37 11.73
N VAL A 617 -8.73 23.77 11.69
CA VAL A 617 -9.12 25.15 11.32
C VAL A 617 -8.55 26.18 12.30
N LEU A 618 -8.42 25.81 13.59
CA LEU A 618 -7.89 26.69 14.63
C LEU A 618 -6.36 26.72 14.63
N GLU A 619 -5.73 25.56 14.41
CA GLU A 619 -4.29 25.39 14.43
C GLU A 619 -3.62 26.04 13.21
N PHE A 620 -4.21 25.90 12.02
CA PHE A 620 -3.60 26.33 10.76
C PHE A 620 -4.27 27.60 10.22
N ASN A 621 -3.71 28.77 10.55
CA ASN A 621 -4.25 30.06 10.10
C ASN A 621 -3.81 30.38 8.65
N PRO A 622 -4.74 30.42 7.67
CA PRO A 622 -4.41 30.67 6.27
C PRO A 622 -3.89 32.09 6.02
N ALA A 623 -4.28 33.08 6.85
CA ALA A 623 -3.83 34.46 6.71
C ALA A 623 -2.37 34.63 7.14
N GLN A 624 -1.94 33.93 8.19
CA GLN A 624 -0.55 33.91 8.63
C GLN A 624 0.35 33.16 7.65
N LEU A 625 -0.16 32.11 7.02
CA LEU A 625 0.58 31.30 6.04
C LEU A 625 0.51 31.85 4.60
N GLY A 626 -0.35 32.82 4.33
CA GLY A 626 -0.59 33.33 2.97
C GLY A 626 -1.18 32.29 2.01
N LEU A 627 -1.91 31.29 2.53
CA LEU A 627 -2.41 30.14 1.76
C LEU A 627 -3.92 30.24 1.48
N GLY A 628 -4.29 30.75 0.31
CA GLY A 628 -5.69 30.80 -0.13
C GLY A 628 -6.34 29.42 -0.32
N SER A 629 -5.57 28.41 -0.77
CA SER A 629 -6.04 27.02 -0.89
C SER A 629 -6.40 26.39 0.46
N LEU A 630 -5.67 26.75 1.53
CA LEU A 630 -5.99 26.32 2.89
C LEU A 630 -7.32 26.93 3.37
N MET A 631 -7.62 28.17 3.01
CA MET A 631 -8.93 28.76 3.32
C MET A 631 -10.07 28.04 2.60
N GLN A 632 -9.86 27.56 1.36
CA GLN A 632 -10.86 26.72 0.67
C GLN A 632 -11.12 25.41 1.42
N LEU A 633 -10.07 24.75 1.94
CA LEU A 633 -10.19 23.56 2.79
C LEU A 633 -10.93 23.85 4.10
N HIS A 634 -10.73 25.02 4.71
CA HIS A 634 -11.47 25.42 5.91
C HIS A 634 -12.94 25.70 5.62
N GLN A 635 -13.27 26.26 4.45
CA GLN A 635 -14.65 26.45 4.00
C GLN A 635 -15.35 25.13 3.70
N GLU A 636 -14.62 24.19 3.09
CA GLU A 636 -15.09 22.83 2.84
C GLU A 636 -15.35 22.10 4.17
N THR A 637 -14.41 22.18 5.11
CA THR A 637 -14.56 21.62 6.48
C THR A 637 -15.79 22.19 7.18
N LEU A 638 -16.06 23.48 7.05
CA LEU A 638 -17.27 24.11 7.59
C LEU A 638 -18.56 23.61 6.90
N SER A 639 -18.49 23.30 5.61
CA SER A 639 -19.62 22.78 4.83
C SER A 639 -19.91 21.32 5.17
N GLU A 640 -18.87 20.49 5.32
CA GLU A 640 -18.97 19.13 5.85
C GLU A 640 -19.52 19.16 7.28
N PHE A 641 -19.01 20.04 8.14
CA PHE A 641 -19.51 20.18 9.51
C PHE A 641 -20.99 20.56 9.54
N GLN A 642 -21.43 21.52 8.71
CA GLN A 642 -22.86 21.84 8.59
C GLN A 642 -23.71 20.65 8.13
N THR A 643 -23.18 19.82 7.23
CA THR A 643 -23.88 18.62 6.73
C THR A 643 -23.96 17.56 7.82
N TYR A 644 -22.85 17.30 8.53
CA TYR A 644 -22.79 16.42 9.68
C TYR A 644 -23.76 16.84 10.79
N LEU A 645 -23.88 18.15 11.06
CA LEU A 645 -24.80 18.63 12.08
C LEU A 645 -26.28 18.40 11.74
N GLN A 646 -26.64 18.07 10.51
CA GLN A 646 -28.05 17.85 10.17
C GLN A 646 -28.59 16.61 10.88
N LEU A 647 -29.89 16.64 11.22
CA LEU A 647 -30.61 15.46 11.68
C LEU A 647 -30.46 14.34 10.66
N GLY A 648 -30.02 13.17 11.12
CA GLY A 648 -29.97 11.97 10.30
C GLY A 648 -29.47 10.76 11.08
N GLU A 649 -30.01 9.59 10.74
CA GLU A 649 -29.66 8.33 11.41
C GLU A 649 -28.26 7.82 11.07
N HIS A 650 -27.60 8.45 10.10
CA HIS A 650 -26.21 8.14 9.74
C HIS A 650 -25.25 8.31 10.92
N HIS A 651 -25.60 9.05 11.97
CA HIS A 651 -24.74 9.16 13.15
C HIS A 651 -24.71 7.89 13.99
N ASN A 652 -25.85 7.20 14.10
CA ASN A 652 -26.05 6.14 15.10
C ASN A 652 -25.94 4.74 14.48
N PHE A 653 -25.70 4.64 13.17
CA PHE A 653 -25.91 3.43 12.42
C PHE A 653 -24.94 3.30 11.23
N GLN A 654 -24.44 2.08 11.01
CA GLN A 654 -23.68 1.74 9.79
C GLN A 654 -23.87 0.28 9.37
N PHE A 655 -24.26 0.04 8.10
CA PHE A 655 -24.07 -1.27 7.48
C PHE A 655 -22.63 -1.45 7.02
N ILE A 656 -22.00 -2.54 7.48
CA ILE A 656 -20.66 -2.95 7.06
C ILE A 656 -20.79 -4.25 6.28
N LEU A 657 -20.58 -4.15 4.96
CA LEU A 657 -20.40 -5.31 4.11
C LEU A 657 -19.01 -5.89 4.34
N GLU A 658 -18.93 -7.11 4.86
CA GLU A 658 -17.65 -7.78 5.19
C GLU A 658 -17.11 -8.54 3.97
N SER A 659 -17.96 -9.27 3.24
CA SER A 659 -17.54 -10.00 2.05
C SER A 659 -18.70 -10.39 1.13
N VAL A 660 -18.36 -10.67 -0.13
CA VAL A 660 -19.26 -11.24 -1.13
C VAL A 660 -18.63 -12.50 -1.69
N ARG A 661 -19.36 -13.63 -1.67
CA ARG A 661 -18.92 -14.91 -2.24
C ARG A 661 -19.75 -15.24 -3.47
N ILE A 662 -19.14 -15.24 -4.65
CA ILE A 662 -19.79 -15.68 -5.87
C ILE A 662 -20.00 -17.19 -5.85
N LEU A 663 -21.23 -17.62 -6.16
CA LEU A 663 -21.62 -19.01 -6.31
C LEU A 663 -21.57 -19.43 -7.79
N GLY A 664 -20.36 -19.57 -8.34
CA GLY A 664 -20.15 -19.96 -9.74
C GLY A 664 -18.90 -19.34 -10.37
N THR A 665 -18.91 -19.22 -11.70
CA THR A 665 -17.79 -18.68 -12.51
C THR A 665 -17.82 -17.17 -12.70
N ALA A 666 -18.91 -16.52 -12.31
CA ALA A 666 -19.07 -15.09 -12.47
C ALA A 666 -18.03 -14.30 -11.67
N LYS A 667 -17.75 -13.07 -12.11
CA LYS A 667 -16.89 -12.14 -11.40
C LYS A 667 -17.72 -11.00 -10.82
N LEU A 668 -17.39 -10.59 -9.61
CA LEU A 668 -17.88 -9.34 -9.03
C LEU A 668 -16.97 -8.21 -9.52
N PHE A 669 -17.55 -7.22 -10.19
CA PHE A 669 -16.82 -6.05 -10.67
C PHE A 669 -16.83 -4.92 -9.65
N SER A 670 -17.98 -4.64 -9.04
CA SER A 670 -18.08 -3.57 -8.05
C SER A 670 -19.24 -3.77 -7.09
N VAL A 671 -19.11 -3.13 -5.92
CA VAL A 671 -20.18 -2.97 -4.95
C VAL A 671 -20.21 -1.52 -4.51
N SER A 672 -21.39 -0.90 -4.54
CA SER A 672 -21.56 0.52 -4.21
C SER A 672 -22.87 0.79 -3.50
N ARG A 673 -22.89 1.83 -2.67
CA ARG A 673 -24.11 2.32 -2.01
C ARG A 673 -24.90 3.17 -3.00
N VAL A 674 -26.20 2.94 -3.12
CA VAL A 674 -27.07 3.73 -4.01
C VAL A 674 -27.44 5.05 -3.35
N HIS A 675 -27.83 4.98 -2.07
CA HIS A 675 -28.09 6.13 -1.21
C HIS A 675 -27.66 5.80 0.23
N GLY A 676 -27.52 6.83 1.06
CA GLY A 676 -27.20 6.66 2.48
C GLY A 676 -28.33 5.97 3.27
N PRO A 677 -28.09 5.62 4.54
CA PRO A 677 -29.07 4.96 5.39
C PRO A 677 -30.34 5.80 5.57
N VAL A 678 -31.50 5.15 5.53
CA VAL A 678 -32.83 5.76 5.68
C VAL A 678 -33.53 5.19 6.90
N ALA A 679 -34.07 6.07 7.74
CA ALA A 679 -34.83 5.68 8.93
C ALA A 679 -36.14 4.97 8.56
N ILE A 680 -36.48 3.92 9.30
CA ILE A 680 -37.79 3.25 9.25
C ILE A 680 -38.30 2.99 10.66
N ASP A 681 -39.55 2.53 10.80
CA ASP A 681 -40.14 2.22 12.10
C ASP A 681 -39.31 1.20 12.89
N ASN A 682 -38.62 1.68 13.94
CA ASN A 682 -37.71 0.91 14.80
C ASN A 682 -36.53 0.28 14.05
N GLY A 683 -35.97 1.00 13.06
CA GLY A 683 -34.90 0.47 12.24
C GLY A 683 -34.29 1.44 11.23
N VAL A 684 -33.40 0.92 10.41
CA VAL A 684 -32.73 1.63 9.31
C VAL A 684 -32.64 0.72 8.08
N GLU A 685 -32.75 1.28 6.88
CA GLU A 685 -32.55 0.58 5.62
C GLU A 685 -31.51 1.26 4.72
N GLU A 686 -30.78 0.47 3.93
CA GLU A 686 -29.79 0.96 2.97
C GLU A 686 -29.81 0.07 1.72
N VAL A 687 -29.69 0.68 0.55
CA VAL A 687 -29.68 -0.04 -0.74
C VAL A 687 -28.26 -0.12 -1.26
N ILE A 688 -27.80 -1.35 -1.50
CA ILE A 688 -26.47 -1.65 -2.04
C ILE A 688 -26.63 -2.26 -3.42
N ARG A 689 -25.84 -1.74 -4.36
CA ARG A 689 -25.76 -2.18 -5.75
C ARG A 689 -24.56 -3.09 -5.96
N PHE A 690 -24.77 -4.19 -6.69
CA PHE A 690 -23.77 -5.17 -7.07
C PHE A 690 -23.71 -5.27 -8.60
N ILE A 691 -22.49 -5.27 -9.16
CA ILE A 691 -22.26 -5.44 -10.60
C ILE A 691 -21.43 -6.70 -10.82
N THR A 692 -21.93 -7.63 -11.64
CA THR A 692 -21.30 -8.91 -11.96
C THR A 692 -21.06 -9.07 -13.47
N SER A 693 -20.19 -10.01 -13.84
CA SER A 693 -19.87 -10.31 -15.25
C SER A 693 -20.97 -11.03 -16.00
N GLU A 694 -21.83 -11.75 -15.29
CA GLU A 694 -22.94 -12.53 -15.83
C GLU A 694 -24.00 -12.74 -14.73
N PRO A 695 -25.24 -13.10 -15.10
CA PRO A 695 -26.27 -13.51 -14.14
C PRO A 695 -25.76 -14.63 -13.24
N THR A 696 -25.87 -14.48 -11.93
CA THR A 696 -25.24 -15.39 -10.97
C THR A 696 -25.94 -15.39 -9.62
N SER A 697 -25.56 -16.32 -8.75
CA SER A 697 -25.95 -16.33 -7.34
C SER A 697 -24.72 -16.03 -6.48
N PHE A 698 -24.90 -15.35 -5.36
CA PHE A 698 -23.80 -15.02 -4.45
C PHE A 698 -24.29 -14.90 -3.01
N LEU A 699 -23.39 -15.11 -2.05
CA LEU A 699 -23.64 -14.86 -0.63
C LEU A 699 -23.06 -13.51 -0.25
N VAL A 700 -23.86 -12.70 0.43
CA VAL A 700 -23.48 -11.40 0.96
C VAL A 700 -23.38 -11.53 2.48
N ARG A 701 -22.18 -11.31 3.03
CA ARG A 701 -21.92 -11.33 4.47
C ARG A 701 -21.77 -9.90 4.97
N LEU A 702 -22.61 -9.50 5.93
CA LEU A 702 -22.60 -8.15 6.48
C LEU A 702 -22.92 -8.14 7.97
N HIS A 703 -22.67 -7.02 8.61
CA HIS A 703 -23.19 -6.72 9.93
C HIS A 703 -23.64 -5.26 10.00
N CYS A 704 -24.31 -4.92 11.09
CA CYS A 704 -24.62 -3.55 11.40
C CYS A 704 -23.92 -3.11 12.70
N LEU A 705 -23.36 -1.91 12.71
CA LEU A 705 -22.97 -1.21 13.92
C LEU A 705 -24.07 -0.21 14.30
N CYS A 706 -24.52 -0.27 15.55
CA CYS A 706 -25.53 0.62 16.09
C CYS A 706 -25.03 1.31 17.37
N TYR A 707 -25.60 2.47 17.67
CA TYR A 707 -25.55 3.10 18.98
C TYR A 707 -26.97 3.16 19.57
N GLU A 708 -27.12 2.80 20.84
CA GLU A 708 -28.38 2.96 21.58
C GLU A 708 -28.10 3.52 22.99
N GLU A 709 -28.95 4.46 23.43
CA GLU A 709 -28.82 5.08 24.75
C GLU A 709 -28.88 4.01 25.86
N GLY A 710 -27.90 4.03 26.77
CA GLY A 710 -27.78 3.05 27.86
C GLY A 710 -27.11 1.72 27.47
N ARG A 711 -27.06 1.36 26.18
CA ARG A 711 -26.35 0.17 25.68
C ARG A 711 -24.97 0.51 25.07
N GLY A 712 -24.80 1.73 24.58
CA GLY A 712 -23.58 2.17 23.88
C GLY A 712 -23.48 1.60 22.46
N ARG A 713 -22.26 1.52 21.92
CA ARG A 713 -21.96 0.94 20.60
C ARG A 713 -22.07 -0.59 20.65
N PHE A 714 -22.81 -1.20 19.72
CA PHE A 714 -22.93 -2.66 19.61
C PHE A 714 -22.99 -3.13 18.16
N LYS A 715 -22.64 -4.41 17.96
CA LYS A 715 -22.64 -5.09 16.66
C LYS A 715 -23.85 -6.02 16.55
N VAL A 716 -24.55 -5.98 15.42
CA VAL A 716 -25.66 -6.86 15.07
C VAL A 716 -25.25 -7.80 13.95
N CYS A 717 -25.29 -9.11 14.22
CA CYS A 717 -24.92 -10.19 13.29
C CYS A 717 -26.03 -11.23 13.12
N THR A 718 -27.27 -10.88 13.42
CA THR A 718 -28.44 -11.77 13.35
C THR A 718 -29.24 -11.47 12.09
N PRO A 719 -29.72 -12.49 11.34
CA PRO A 719 -29.62 -13.92 11.61
C PRO A 719 -28.22 -14.51 11.36
N ARG A 720 -27.77 -15.40 12.24
CA ARG A 720 -26.49 -16.09 12.10
C ARG A 720 -26.52 -17.13 10.98
N CYS A 721 -25.37 -17.29 10.34
CA CYS A 721 -25.11 -18.25 9.28
C CYS A 721 -23.88 -19.07 9.64
N ALA A 722 -23.97 -20.38 9.44
CA ALA A 722 -22.85 -21.29 9.58
C ALA A 722 -22.47 -21.89 8.23
N CYS A 723 -21.18 -22.12 8.03
CA CYS A 723 -20.66 -23.00 6.99
C CYS A 723 -20.32 -24.35 7.60
N MET A 724 -20.90 -25.43 7.04
CA MET A 724 -20.62 -26.80 7.40
C MET A 724 -19.73 -27.46 6.36
N TYR A 725 -18.67 -28.13 6.82
CA TYR A 725 -17.73 -28.88 5.99
C TYR A 725 -17.85 -30.38 6.26
N LEU A 726 -17.55 -31.18 5.24
CA LEU A 726 -17.50 -32.66 5.33
C LEU A 726 -18.83 -33.29 5.73
N LEU A 727 -19.95 -32.59 5.50
CA LEU A 727 -21.27 -33.14 5.77
C LEU A 727 -21.59 -34.22 4.75
N LYS A 728 -21.82 -35.44 5.22
CA LYS A 728 -22.23 -36.57 4.38
C LYS A 728 -23.67 -36.37 3.90
N ALA A 729 -24.07 -37.08 2.85
CA ALA A 729 -25.43 -37.04 2.29
C ALA A 729 -26.52 -37.36 3.33
N GLU A 730 -26.22 -38.20 4.33
CA GLU A 730 -27.11 -38.46 5.48
C GLU A 730 -27.33 -37.23 6.33
N GLY A 731 -26.26 -36.50 6.66
CA GLY A 731 -26.35 -35.25 7.42
C GLY A 731 -27.06 -34.14 6.67
N LEU A 732 -26.96 -34.11 5.34
CA LEU A 732 -27.67 -33.15 4.50
C LEU A 732 -29.19 -33.41 4.47
N ARG A 733 -29.60 -34.69 4.53
CA ARG A 733 -31.00 -35.06 4.74
C ARG A 733 -31.49 -34.68 6.14
N ASP A 734 -30.71 -35.01 7.16
CA ASP A 734 -31.05 -34.67 8.55
C ASP A 734 -31.15 -33.15 8.76
N MET A 735 -30.32 -32.37 8.06
CA MET A 735 -30.33 -30.91 8.10
C MET A 735 -31.66 -30.29 7.65
N GLN A 736 -32.33 -30.89 6.65
CA GLN A 736 -33.64 -30.42 6.19
C GLN A 736 -34.70 -30.47 7.29
N TRP A 737 -34.48 -31.26 8.34
CA TRP A 737 -35.35 -31.38 9.51
C TRP A 737 -34.97 -30.46 10.67
N CYS A 738 -33.77 -29.87 10.66
CA CYS A 738 -33.21 -29.04 11.77
C CYS A 738 -33.61 -27.56 11.71
N GLY A 739 -34.71 -27.19 11.03
CA GLY A 739 -35.27 -25.82 11.04
C GLY A 739 -34.38 -24.70 10.45
N GLY A 740 -33.16 -25.02 10.00
CA GLY A 740 -32.23 -24.09 9.38
C GLY A 740 -32.49 -23.93 7.88
N ASN A 741 -32.34 -22.71 7.36
CA ASN A 741 -32.53 -22.42 5.95
C ASN A 741 -31.20 -22.60 5.21
N VAL A 742 -31.12 -23.60 4.34
CA VAL A 742 -29.95 -23.82 3.47
C VAL A 742 -29.90 -22.69 2.43
N LEU A 743 -28.88 -21.85 2.53
CA LEU A 743 -28.65 -20.76 1.57
C LEU A 743 -27.99 -21.32 0.31
N ALA A 744 -26.89 -22.05 0.46
CA ALA A 744 -26.09 -22.54 -0.65
C ALA A 744 -25.39 -23.87 -0.34
N GLU A 745 -25.08 -24.62 -1.40
CA GLU A 745 -24.24 -25.82 -1.37
C GLU A 745 -23.22 -25.72 -2.50
N MET A 746 -21.92 -25.86 -2.18
CA MET A 746 -20.84 -25.84 -3.16
C MET A 746 -19.61 -26.56 -2.61
N ASP A 747 -18.96 -27.40 -3.42
CA ASP A 747 -17.70 -28.08 -3.09
C ASP A 747 -17.70 -28.80 -1.74
N GLY A 748 -18.83 -29.45 -1.40
CA GLY A 748 -19.00 -30.14 -0.11
C GLY A 748 -19.12 -29.21 1.10
N LYS A 749 -19.34 -27.92 0.87
CA LYS A 749 -19.65 -26.90 1.88
C LYS A 749 -21.14 -26.56 1.79
N VAL A 750 -21.80 -26.47 2.94
CA VAL A 750 -23.21 -26.07 3.04
C VAL A 750 -23.32 -24.85 3.94
N TRP A 751 -23.95 -23.80 3.43
CA TRP A 751 -24.23 -22.58 4.20
C TRP A 751 -25.66 -22.63 4.71
N VAL A 752 -25.83 -22.54 6.03
CA VAL A 752 -27.13 -22.65 6.69
C VAL A 752 -27.34 -21.44 7.58
N ARG A 753 -28.45 -20.76 7.37
CA ARG A 753 -28.91 -19.67 8.22
C ARG A 753 -29.82 -20.20 9.32
N GLU A 754 -29.64 -19.71 10.53
CA GLU A 754 -30.46 -20.09 11.68
C GLU A 754 -31.95 -19.77 11.43
N GLY A 755 -32.82 -20.68 11.88
CA GLY A 755 -34.27 -20.50 11.92
C GLY A 755 -34.74 -19.70 13.14
N GLU A 756 -36.05 -19.63 13.37
CA GLU A 756 -36.65 -18.79 14.43
C GLU A 756 -36.54 -19.36 15.86
N SER A 757 -36.08 -20.60 16.05
CA SER A 757 -35.95 -21.27 17.37
C SER A 757 -34.70 -22.13 17.47
N ASN A 758 -33.86 -21.94 18.51
CA ASN A 758 -32.70 -22.75 18.94
C ASN A 758 -31.77 -23.34 17.85
N GLY A 759 -31.79 -22.77 16.64
CA GLY A 759 -31.21 -23.40 15.46
C GLY A 759 -29.69 -23.57 15.53
N TRP A 760 -29.00 -22.74 16.33
CA TRP A 760 -27.55 -22.85 16.47
C TRP A 760 -27.13 -24.10 17.25
N ASP A 761 -27.78 -24.39 18.38
CA ASP A 761 -27.48 -25.57 19.20
C ASP A 761 -27.85 -26.86 18.44
N GLU A 762 -28.93 -26.81 17.66
CA GLU A 762 -29.35 -27.91 16.78
C GLU A 762 -28.33 -28.14 15.65
N LEU A 763 -27.85 -27.08 14.99
CA LEU A 763 -26.81 -27.17 13.96
C LEU A 763 -25.50 -27.72 14.54
N GLN A 764 -25.12 -27.32 15.76
CA GLN A 764 -23.94 -27.83 16.43
C GLN A 764 -24.08 -29.31 16.79
N THR A 765 -25.26 -29.73 17.25
CA THR A 765 -25.58 -31.14 17.53
C THR A 765 -25.56 -31.98 16.25
N LEU A 766 -26.12 -31.46 15.15
CA LEU A 766 -26.09 -32.10 13.84
C LEU A 766 -24.65 -32.25 13.33
N ALA A 767 -23.84 -31.20 13.46
CA ALA A 767 -22.43 -31.22 13.07
C ALA A 767 -21.67 -32.32 13.83
N GLN A 768 -21.86 -32.41 15.15
CA GLN A 768 -21.24 -33.44 15.99
C GLN A 768 -21.70 -34.86 15.59
N ARG A 769 -23.00 -35.07 15.36
CA ARG A 769 -23.57 -36.36 14.97
C ARG A 769 -22.96 -36.89 13.68
N HIS A 770 -22.72 -36.01 12.71
CA HIS A 770 -22.22 -36.36 11.39
C HIS A 770 -20.72 -36.15 11.21
N SER A 771 -19.99 -35.85 12.31
CA SER A 771 -18.56 -35.51 12.29
C SER A 771 -18.22 -34.39 11.29
N ALA A 772 -19.15 -33.46 11.08
CA ALA A 772 -18.98 -32.29 10.25
C ALA A 772 -18.36 -31.15 11.05
N GLN A 773 -17.57 -30.30 10.39
CA GLN A 773 -17.01 -29.10 11.02
C GLN A 773 -17.98 -27.93 10.80
N LEU A 774 -18.26 -27.17 11.86
CA LEU A 774 -19.12 -25.99 11.83
C LEU A 774 -18.27 -24.74 12.00
N LYS A 775 -18.41 -23.77 11.10
CA LYS A 775 -17.76 -22.46 11.19
C LYS A 775 -18.80 -21.35 11.16
N ASP A 776 -18.72 -20.41 12.08
CA ASP A 776 -19.55 -19.21 12.07
C ASP A 776 -19.14 -18.25 10.95
N GLU A 777 -20.09 -17.92 10.09
CA GLU A 777 -19.95 -16.99 8.97
C GLU A 777 -20.70 -15.66 9.22
N GLY A 778 -21.17 -15.38 10.44
CA GLY A 778 -21.83 -14.12 10.78
C GLY A 778 -23.23 -14.04 10.17
N CYS A 779 -23.64 -12.88 9.63
CA CYS A 779 -24.94 -12.73 8.97
C CYS A 779 -24.80 -12.78 7.45
N CYS A 780 -25.42 -13.77 6.83
CA CYS A 780 -25.35 -13.99 5.38
C CYS A 780 -26.74 -13.98 4.73
N PHE A 781 -26.82 -13.38 3.56
CA PHE A 781 -27.99 -13.43 2.67
C PHE A 781 -27.57 -13.98 1.32
N LYS A 782 -28.41 -14.82 0.71
CA LYS A 782 -28.18 -15.26 -0.66
C LYS A 782 -28.90 -14.32 -1.61
N VAL A 783 -28.19 -13.89 -2.64
CA VAL A 783 -28.71 -13.03 -3.69
C VAL A 783 -28.56 -13.76 -5.00
N LYS A 784 -29.60 -13.71 -5.83
CA LYS A 784 -29.58 -14.25 -7.20
C LYS A 784 -29.98 -13.14 -8.15
N THR A 785 -29.07 -12.81 -9.08
CA THR A 785 -29.30 -11.76 -10.08
C THR A 785 -29.60 -12.38 -11.44
N SER A 786 -30.61 -11.84 -12.13
CA SER A 786 -30.92 -12.18 -13.53
C SER A 786 -30.19 -11.29 -14.53
N GLY A 787 -29.59 -10.19 -14.07
CA GLY A 787 -28.84 -9.23 -14.89
C GLY A 787 -27.38 -9.09 -14.47
N LEU A 788 -26.67 -8.15 -15.13
CA LEU A 788 -25.30 -7.77 -14.79
C LEU A 788 -25.22 -6.80 -13.61
N GLU A 789 -26.35 -6.17 -13.26
CA GLU A 789 -26.49 -5.21 -12.17
C GLU A 789 -27.72 -5.60 -11.37
N CYS A 790 -27.60 -5.57 -10.04
CA CYS A 790 -28.73 -5.73 -9.15
C CYS A 790 -28.59 -4.85 -7.92
N GLU A 791 -29.72 -4.56 -7.26
CA GLU A 791 -29.77 -3.75 -6.05
C GLU A 791 -30.53 -4.51 -4.97
N VAL A 792 -29.92 -4.58 -3.79
CA VAL A 792 -30.46 -5.26 -2.61
C VAL A 792 -30.66 -4.23 -1.50
N LYS A 793 -31.84 -4.25 -0.88
CA LYS A 793 -32.15 -3.42 0.27
C LYS A 793 -31.89 -4.21 1.55
N PHE A 794 -30.93 -3.77 2.34
CA PHE A 794 -30.65 -4.29 3.67
C PHE A 794 -31.39 -3.47 4.71
N ILE A 795 -31.94 -4.16 5.71
CA ILE A 795 -32.79 -3.55 6.73
C ILE A 795 -32.37 -4.07 8.09
N TYR A 796 -32.07 -3.16 9.01
CA TYR A 796 -31.95 -3.46 10.43
C TYR A 796 -33.25 -3.06 11.11
N ARG A 797 -33.93 -3.99 11.78
CA ARG A 797 -35.17 -3.72 12.51
C ARG A 797 -35.30 -4.66 13.70
N SER A 798 -35.67 -4.12 14.87
CA SER A 798 -35.93 -4.91 16.08
C SER A 798 -34.79 -5.87 16.46
N GLY A 799 -33.53 -5.44 16.34
CA GLY A 799 -32.38 -6.26 16.69
C GLY A 799 -31.97 -7.31 15.64
N ARG A 800 -32.59 -7.32 14.45
CA ARG A 800 -32.31 -8.31 13.38
C ARG A 800 -32.08 -7.62 12.04
N LEU A 801 -31.22 -8.22 11.24
CA LEU A 801 -30.95 -7.85 9.85
C LEU A 801 -31.85 -8.64 8.90
N TRP A 802 -32.26 -7.96 7.84
CA TRP A 802 -33.06 -8.50 6.75
C TRP A 802 -32.47 -8.01 5.44
N ALA A 803 -32.76 -8.75 4.38
CA ALA A 803 -32.44 -8.33 3.02
C ALA A 803 -33.69 -8.56 2.16
N THR A 804 -33.98 -7.60 1.30
CA THR A 804 -35.14 -7.62 0.41
C THR A 804 -34.69 -7.24 -1.01
N PRO A 805 -35.29 -7.84 -2.05
CA PRO A 805 -34.96 -7.48 -3.42
C PRO A 805 -35.40 -6.04 -3.69
N HIS A 806 -34.53 -5.23 -4.29
CA HIS A 806 -34.87 -3.87 -4.73
C HIS A 806 -34.98 -3.79 -6.25
N ARG A 807 -33.97 -4.30 -6.97
CA ARG A 807 -33.94 -4.30 -8.43
C ARG A 807 -33.18 -5.51 -8.98
N ASP A 808 -33.75 -6.15 -10.00
CA ASP A 808 -33.12 -7.21 -10.82
C ASP A 808 -32.50 -8.39 -10.03
N CYS A 809 -33.04 -8.69 -8.83
CA CYS A 809 -32.60 -9.80 -8.00
C CYS A 809 -33.71 -10.50 -7.20
N GLU A 810 -33.40 -11.71 -6.75
CA GLU A 810 -34.08 -12.48 -5.72
C GLU A 810 -33.16 -12.56 -4.49
N VAL A 811 -33.74 -12.57 -3.28
CA VAL A 811 -32.98 -12.62 -2.03
C VAL A 811 -33.59 -13.66 -1.10
N ASP A 812 -32.76 -14.60 -0.62
CA ASP A 812 -33.10 -15.61 0.37
C ASP A 812 -32.49 -15.30 1.73
#